data_AF-A0A1V9ZTM7-F1
#
_entry.id   AF-A0A1V9ZTM7-F1
#
_cell.length_a   1.000
_cell.length_b   1.000
_cell.length_c   1.000
_cell.angle_alpha   90.00
_cell.angle_beta   90.00
_cell.angle_gamma   90.00
#
_symmetry.space_group_name_H-M   'P 1'
#
loop_
_entity.id
_entity.type
_entity.pdbx_description
1 polymer ?
#
loop_
_entity_poly.entity_id
_entity_poly.type
_entity_poly.pdbx_seq_one_letter_code
_entity_poly.pdbx_strand_id
1 'polypeptide(L)'
;MAEAAPSATPVLGQDMIVSEAAIRYSQEIQTLVPTLPDEMGLFRAEVEKMLNALTKSQESEQRLVRRTREIVNEIGTNQDKYARDKEEELEAYNYKKKVQVEIEVMWGQVANSHKIETEKQAKLNELRTNIAVLEEELKNGSGWSEAQEETMAKLKRQRADGIREVETKTNELQQARMQVNALQQLVTEAEEEQFRLDEALHRVNDEVAERKSSAEKETRRKLLLEKQLKALKSEAELLTAEHKRKVEQVKAGEVALKQKETQLRESKARMEKYLKEYDVLYRTTHQFTEAMETQWQKNQEILAANNHMAAEVATKEGIVAALGKDCSKIDALVELTKQKIAEVDAMRASVDDKRDLCKQNLNELLNVTMEVERKQGEAVRKTLDDLLRQRELVNKMLVRAADTSQGTQDLIKIKENTMKNLENEINGYKQNVKKQREMIHQLVADRDRYDKEAEAANKKYRTALEEAKLQDLQVVSLQDKINEGEARLKQQQNLYEAVRSDRNLYSKSLIESQEEIGDMKRKFKIMNHQIEQLKEEITTKDHSLVKEHFDHHKVDKDKETLKAELTRIKKQIQSSEQIIANQEQEITKLASIIQEADDEKQRQLKEYNAVINDRDNLRAQLILRNEELKALYEKIKIQKSTLNIGQVQYAERVKEVRALEQRVLNLMAEYRKTEEQISCTGDLKGELLRLERDLLQERTKIKALSEELDHPMNVHRWRKLEGSDPKRLDMIRKIQVLQRKLIKKCEETCMKDLLIVEKEKLYVELKNVLARQPGPEVAEQLLVYQDNLKKKHAQMKNMENELEMYKAQVREYKHDLQRIDKEMLQLKNKWLQQVQAEAAAPPLGPEEDDPEPPANNNVAERPPLPAVPSPLDESMFGLAK
;
A
#
# COMPACT_ATOMS: atom_id res chain seq x y z
N MET A 1 -11.09 46.10 -27.59
CA MET A 1 -10.59 45.71 -28.93
C MET A 1 -10.46 44.19 -28.97
N ALA A 2 -10.55 43.60 -30.17
CA ALA A 2 -10.70 42.16 -30.41
C ALA A 2 -12.05 41.59 -29.90
N GLU A 3 -13.09 41.73 -30.72
CA GLU A 3 -14.25 40.85 -30.70
C GLU A 3 -13.86 39.47 -31.26
N ALA A 4 -14.47 38.40 -30.77
CA ALA A 4 -14.34 37.06 -31.37
C ALA A 4 -15.59 36.18 -31.13
N ALA A 5 -16.42 36.08 -32.17
CA ALA A 5 -17.37 35.00 -32.49
C ALA A 5 -18.26 34.39 -31.36
N PRO A 6 -19.56 34.73 -31.31
CA PRO A 6 -20.58 33.91 -30.66
C PRO A 6 -21.28 32.96 -31.66
N SER A 7 -20.97 31.66 -31.65
CA SER A 7 -21.84 30.60 -32.22
C SER A 7 -21.35 29.17 -31.92
N ALA A 8 -21.78 28.63 -30.79
CA ALA A 8 -21.79 27.19 -30.53
C ALA A 8 -23.17 26.78 -29.99
N THR A 9 -24.21 26.97 -30.80
CA THR A 9 -25.56 26.44 -30.52
C THR A 9 -25.48 24.92 -30.37
N PRO A 10 -25.88 24.34 -29.23
CA PRO A 10 -25.79 22.90 -29.02
C PRO A 10 -26.81 22.18 -29.91
N VAL A 11 -26.33 21.20 -30.70
CA VAL A 11 -27.14 20.44 -31.70
C VAL A 11 -28.05 19.38 -31.03
N LEU A 12 -28.44 19.61 -29.77
CA LEU A 12 -29.27 18.72 -28.95
C LEU A 12 -30.66 18.45 -29.55
N GLY A 13 -31.17 19.37 -30.37
CA GLY A 13 -32.46 19.22 -31.03
C GLY A 13 -32.47 18.18 -32.15
N GLN A 14 -31.32 17.90 -32.78
CA GLN A 14 -31.28 17.03 -33.96
C GLN A 14 -31.15 15.55 -33.59
N ASP A 15 -30.34 15.24 -32.56
CA ASP A 15 -30.20 13.87 -32.02
C ASP A 15 -31.51 13.35 -31.40
N MET A 16 -32.28 14.21 -30.71
CA MET A 16 -33.56 13.81 -30.10
C MET A 16 -34.59 13.33 -31.12
N ILE A 17 -34.66 13.97 -32.30
CA ILE A 17 -35.62 13.62 -33.35
C ILE A 17 -35.32 12.22 -33.93
N VAL A 18 -34.03 11.85 -34.04
CA VAL A 18 -33.62 10.51 -34.50
C VAL A 18 -34.03 9.43 -33.49
N SER A 19 -33.79 9.68 -32.20
CA SER A 19 -34.12 8.74 -31.12
C SER A 19 -35.65 8.50 -31.02
N GLU A 20 -36.45 9.57 -31.14
CA GLU A 20 -37.93 9.47 -31.09
C GLU A 20 -38.51 8.74 -32.31
N ALA A 21 -37.93 8.93 -33.51
CA ALA A 21 -38.30 8.14 -34.68
C ALA A 21 -37.94 6.64 -34.53
N ALA A 22 -36.77 6.32 -33.96
CA ALA A 22 -36.35 4.94 -33.71
C ALA A 22 -37.27 4.21 -32.70
N ILE A 23 -37.71 4.90 -31.65
CA ILE A 23 -38.71 4.41 -30.68
C ILE A 23 -40.04 4.08 -31.38
N ARG A 24 -40.46 4.93 -32.33
CA ARG A 24 -41.70 4.74 -33.08
C ARG A 24 -41.62 3.52 -34.00
N TYR A 25 -40.55 3.38 -34.77
CA TYR A 25 -40.34 2.23 -35.65
C TYR A 25 -40.19 0.92 -34.89
N SER A 26 -39.55 0.89 -33.72
CA SER A 26 -39.47 -0.34 -32.92
C SER A 26 -40.84 -0.79 -32.40
N GLN A 27 -41.72 0.15 -32.00
CA GLN A 27 -43.11 -0.14 -31.62
C GLN A 27 -43.99 -0.59 -32.80
N GLU A 28 -43.82 0.03 -33.98
CA GLU A 28 -44.53 -0.36 -35.22
C GLU A 28 -44.11 -1.76 -35.68
N ILE A 29 -42.81 -2.11 -35.64
CA ILE A 29 -42.33 -3.47 -35.95
C ILE A 29 -42.83 -4.48 -34.90
N GLN A 30 -42.81 -4.12 -33.61
CA GLN A 30 -43.27 -5.00 -32.52
C GLN A 30 -44.78 -5.30 -32.58
N THR A 31 -45.59 -4.41 -33.17
CA THR A 31 -47.02 -4.65 -33.43
C THR A 31 -47.30 -5.36 -34.76
N LEU A 32 -46.36 -5.34 -35.70
CA LEU A 32 -46.43 -6.09 -36.97
C LEU A 32 -46.07 -7.58 -36.83
N VAL A 33 -45.07 -7.93 -36.02
CA VAL A 33 -44.59 -9.32 -35.80
C VAL A 33 -45.71 -10.35 -35.54
N PRO A 34 -46.73 -10.06 -34.70
CA PRO A 34 -47.84 -10.99 -34.45
C PRO A 34 -48.82 -11.16 -35.61
N THR A 35 -48.83 -10.25 -36.59
CA THR A 35 -49.80 -10.24 -37.71
C THR A 35 -49.28 -10.94 -38.98
N LEU A 36 -48.00 -11.34 -38.99
CA LEU A 36 -47.42 -12.14 -40.07
C LEU A 36 -48.02 -13.57 -40.06
N PRO A 37 -48.37 -14.17 -41.22
CA PRO A 37 -48.81 -15.57 -41.29
C PRO A 37 -47.74 -16.57 -40.84
N ASP A 38 -48.14 -17.70 -40.26
CA ASP A 38 -47.19 -18.69 -39.73
C ASP A 38 -46.35 -19.41 -40.80
N GLU A 39 -46.82 -19.41 -42.06
CA GLU A 39 -46.04 -19.85 -43.24
C GLU A 39 -44.74 -19.04 -43.42
N MET A 40 -44.70 -17.82 -42.88
CA MET A 40 -43.54 -16.92 -42.91
C MET A 40 -42.65 -17.03 -41.65
N GLY A 41 -42.71 -18.16 -40.92
CA GLY A 41 -42.02 -18.33 -39.63
C GLY A 41 -40.52 -18.01 -39.62
N LEU A 42 -39.78 -18.33 -40.69
CA LEU A 42 -38.36 -17.96 -40.83
C LEU A 42 -38.16 -16.43 -40.95
N PHE A 43 -39.07 -15.74 -41.63
CA PHE A 43 -39.06 -14.28 -41.74
C PHE A 43 -39.47 -13.63 -40.41
N ARG A 44 -40.48 -14.17 -39.70
CA ARG A 44 -40.87 -13.71 -38.35
C ARG A 44 -39.66 -13.80 -37.40
N ALA A 45 -38.94 -14.92 -37.39
CA ALA A 45 -37.77 -15.12 -36.53
C ALA A 45 -36.62 -14.13 -36.82
N GLU A 46 -36.31 -13.84 -38.09
CA GLU A 46 -35.25 -12.88 -38.43
C GLU A 46 -35.68 -11.43 -38.17
N VAL A 47 -36.97 -11.10 -38.32
CA VAL A 47 -37.55 -9.79 -37.91
C VAL A 47 -37.53 -9.62 -36.39
N GLU A 48 -37.89 -10.64 -35.61
CA GLU A 48 -37.77 -10.62 -34.14
C GLU A 48 -36.32 -10.43 -33.68
N LYS A 49 -35.37 -11.05 -34.38
CA LYS A 49 -33.93 -10.91 -34.14
C LYS A 49 -33.41 -9.50 -34.47
N MET A 50 -33.88 -8.90 -35.57
CA MET A 50 -33.61 -7.49 -35.89
C MET A 50 -34.24 -6.53 -34.88
N LEU A 51 -35.48 -6.77 -34.44
CA LEU A 51 -36.16 -6.00 -33.41
C LEU A 51 -35.38 -6.05 -32.08
N ASN A 52 -34.97 -7.24 -31.63
CA ASN A 52 -34.16 -7.42 -30.43
C ASN A 52 -32.79 -6.73 -30.51
N ALA A 53 -32.19 -6.64 -31.70
CA ALA A 53 -30.96 -5.88 -31.92
C ALA A 53 -31.20 -4.36 -31.86
N LEU A 54 -32.29 -3.89 -32.49
CA LEU A 54 -32.70 -2.49 -32.49
C LEU A 54 -33.02 -1.99 -31.06
N THR A 55 -33.80 -2.74 -30.29
CA THR A 55 -34.12 -2.40 -28.89
C THR A 55 -32.85 -2.31 -28.03
N LYS A 56 -31.90 -3.25 -28.17
CA LYS A 56 -30.61 -3.18 -27.45
C LYS A 56 -29.75 -2.00 -27.87
N SER A 57 -29.75 -1.64 -29.16
CA SER A 57 -29.10 -0.43 -29.66
C SER A 57 -29.71 0.81 -29.01
N GLN A 58 -31.04 0.93 -29.04
CA GLN A 58 -31.82 2.02 -28.45
C GLN A 58 -31.58 2.15 -26.93
N GLU A 59 -31.52 1.05 -26.18
CA GLU A 59 -31.16 1.07 -24.75
C GLU A 59 -29.72 1.54 -24.50
N SER A 60 -28.79 1.28 -25.42
CA SER A 60 -27.39 1.74 -25.30
C SER A 60 -27.27 3.23 -25.63
N GLU A 61 -27.98 3.69 -26.66
CA GLU A 61 -28.11 5.08 -27.08
C GLU A 61 -28.73 5.93 -25.96
N GLN A 62 -29.85 5.50 -25.37
CA GLN A 62 -30.48 6.21 -24.26
C GLN A 62 -29.57 6.30 -23.02
N ARG A 63 -28.70 5.30 -22.77
CA ARG A 63 -27.69 5.36 -21.70
C ARG A 63 -26.59 6.38 -22.02
N LEU A 64 -26.12 6.42 -23.27
CA LEU A 64 -25.15 7.43 -23.73
C LEU A 64 -25.74 8.85 -23.66
N VAL A 65 -26.97 9.07 -24.14
CA VAL A 65 -27.64 10.38 -24.09
C VAL A 65 -27.83 10.88 -22.65
N ARG A 66 -28.17 10.00 -21.70
CA ARG A 66 -28.20 10.36 -20.27
C ARG A 66 -26.82 10.77 -19.77
N ARG A 67 -25.77 9.97 -20.05
CA ARG A 67 -24.41 10.29 -19.60
C ARG A 67 -23.85 11.57 -20.24
N THR A 68 -24.21 11.88 -21.49
CA THR A 68 -23.88 13.15 -22.14
C THR A 68 -24.58 14.33 -21.46
N ARG A 69 -25.86 14.20 -21.05
CA ARG A 69 -26.57 15.24 -20.29
C ARG A 69 -25.96 15.45 -18.90
N GLU A 70 -25.57 14.38 -18.22
CA GLU A 70 -24.82 14.45 -16.94
C GLU A 70 -23.51 15.22 -17.12
N ILE A 71 -22.69 14.86 -18.11
CA ILE A 71 -21.41 15.51 -18.41
C ILE A 71 -21.60 16.98 -18.83
N VAL A 72 -22.63 17.32 -19.60
CA VAL A 72 -22.94 18.72 -19.96
C VAL A 72 -23.33 19.55 -18.73
N ASN A 73 -24.08 18.98 -17.78
CA ASN A 73 -24.40 19.64 -16.51
C ASN A 73 -23.16 19.77 -15.59
N GLU A 74 -22.31 18.73 -15.54
CA GLU A 74 -21.01 18.77 -14.84
C GLU A 74 -20.09 19.87 -15.44
N ILE A 75 -20.07 20.04 -16.77
CA ILE A 75 -19.32 21.11 -17.45
C ILE A 75 -19.91 22.49 -17.11
N GLY A 76 -21.23 22.67 -17.21
CA GLY A 76 -21.90 23.94 -16.89
C GLY A 76 -21.64 24.40 -15.45
N THR A 77 -21.84 23.52 -14.47
CA THR A 77 -21.59 23.83 -13.05
C THR A 77 -20.12 24.10 -12.72
N ASN A 78 -19.17 23.62 -13.53
CA ASN A 78 -17.76 23.95 -13.39
C ASN A 78 -17.38 25.24 -14.15
N GLN A 79 -18.05 25.58 -15.25
CA GLN A 79 -17.95 26.91 -15.87
C GLN A 79 -18.50 28.01 -14.95
N ASP A 80 -19.63 27.77 -14.27
CA ASP A 80 -20.20 28.72 -13.30
C ASP A 80 -19.29 28.98 -12.09
N LYS A 81 -18.53 27.97 -11.64
CA LYS A 81 -17.50 28.15 -10.61
C LYS A 81 -16.33 28.95 -11.14
N TYR A 82 -15.75 28.52 -12.26
CA TYR A 82 -14.61 29.21 -12.90
C TYR A 82 -14.92 30.66 -13.27
N ALA A 83 -16.17 30.99 -13.58
CA ALA A 83 -16.63 32.36 -13.76
C ALA A 83 -16.55 33.19 -12.47
N ARG A 84 -17.03 32.66 -11.33
CA ARG A 84 -16.94 33.31 -10.01
C ARG A 84 -15.50 33.43 -9.53
N ASP A 85 -14.72 32.35 -9.59
CA ASP A 85 -13.31 32.33 -9.17
C ASP A 85 -12.52 33.43 -9.89
N LYS A 86 -12.81 33.63 -11.19
CA LYS A 86 -12.20 34.67 -12.04
C LYS A 86 -12.72 36.09 -11.76
N GLU A 87 -13.97 36.22 -11.29
CA GLU A 87 -14.55 37.50 -10.86
C GLU A 87 -13.92 37.93 -9.52
N GLU A 88 -13.75 37.01 -8.56
CA GLU A 88 -13.02 37.22 -7.31
C GLU A 88 -11.53 37.57 -7.56
N GLU A 89 -10.84 36.90 -8.50
CA GLU A 89 -9.48 37.29 -8.91
C GLU A 89 -9.42 38.71 -9.49
N LEU A 90 -10.44 39.14 -10.25
CA LEU A 90 -10.52 40.47 -10.84
C LEU A 90 -10.75 41.55 -9.78
N GLU A 91 -11.63 41.30 -8.80
CA GLU A 91 -11.83 42.20 -7.66
C GLU A 91 -10.56 42.32 -6.81
N ALA A 92 -9.91 41.20 -6.48
CA ALA A 92 -8.65 41.19 -5.74
C ALA A 92 -7.52 41.94 -6.48
N TYR A 93 -7.43 41.79 -7.81
CA TYR A 93 -6.49 42.54 -8.64
C TYR A 93 -6.78 44.05 -8.62
N ASN A 94 -8.05 44.45 -8.76
CA ASN A 94 -8.44 45.85 -8.74
C ASN A 94 -8.21 46.50 -7.37
N TYR A 95 -8.52 45.78 -6.28
CA TYR A 95 -8.24 46.23 -4.91
C TYR A 95 -6.74 46.44 -4.68
N LYS A 96 -5.91 45.45 -5.05
CA LYS A 96 -4.45 45.56 -4.99
C LYS A 96 -3.94 46.78 -5.76
N LYS A 97 -4.45 47.01 -6.99
CA LYS A 97 -4.05 48.14 -7.82
C LYS A 97 -4.42 49.49 -7.19
N LYS A 98 -5.59 49.59 -6.54
CA LYS A 98 -6.00 50.79 -5.78
C LYS A 98 -5.04 51.09 -4.63
N VAL A 99 -4.72 50.07 -3.81
CA VAL A 99 -3.76 50.20 -2.70
C VAL A 99 -2.36 50.58 -3.18
N GLN A 100 -1.90 50.10 -4.34
CA GLN A 100 -0.61 50.51 -4.90
C GLN A 100 -0.58 52.01 -5.27
N VAL A 101 -1.65 52.55 -5.88
CA VAL A 101 -1.74 53.99 -6.19
C VAL A 101 -1.82 54.84 -4.91
N GLU A 102 -2.55 54.38 -3.90
CA GLU A 102 -2.63 55.05 -2.59
C GLU A 102 -1.25 55.09 -1.90
N ILE A 103 -0.46 54.01 -1.99
CA ILE A 103 0.93 53.98 -1.50
C ILE A 103 1.82 54.96 -2.29
N GLU A 104 1.77 54.97 -3.63
CA GLU A 104 2.59 55.89 -4.44
C GLU A 104 2.32 57.37 -4.12
N VAL A 105 1.05 57.74 -3.90
CA VAL A 105 0.67 59.10 -3.46
C VAL A 105 1.26 59.45 -2.09
N MET A 106 1.17 58.54 -1.11
CA MET A 106 1.70 58.76 0.24
C MET A 106 3.24 58.88 0.24
N TRP A 107 3.94 58.05 -0.54
CA TRP A 107 5.40 58.16 -0.71
C TRP A 107 5.81 59.48 -1.38
N GLY A 108 5.03 59.97 -2.35
CA GLY A 108 5.23 61.30 -2.94
C GLY A 108 5.09 62.44 -1.93
N GLN A 109 4.12 62.34 -1.00
CA GLN A 109 3.94 63.32 0.07
C GLN A 109 5.10 63.31 1.07
N VAL A 110 5.56 62.13 1.50
CA VAL A 110 6.73 61.98 2.41
C VAL A 110 8.00 62.54 1.76
N ALA A 111 8.26 62.24 0.49
CA ALA A 111 9.40 62.78 -0.24
C ALA A 111 9.38 64.32 -0.34
N ASN A 112 8.19 64.91 -0.55
CA ASN A 112 8.03 66.36 -0.56
C ASN A 112 8.23 66.98 0.84
N SER A 113 7.81 66.30 1.91
CA SER A 113 8.02 66.74 3.29
C SER A 113 9.52 66.82 3.62
N HIS A 114 10.29 65.75 3.38
CA HIS A 114 11.74 65.75 3.61
C HIS A 114 12.51 66.76 2.73
N LYS A 115 12.00 67.09 1.54
CA LYS A 115 12.57 68.18 0.73
C LYS A 115 12.38 69.55 1.40
N ILE A 116 11.18 69.84 1.91
CA ILE A 116 10.90 71.08 2.65
C ILE A 116 11.72 71.15 3.96
N GLU A 117 11.90 70.02 4.62
CA GLU A 117 12.71 69.88 5.84
C GLU A 117 14.20 70.14 5.58
N THR A 118 14.80 69.52 4.57
CA THR A 118 16.21 69.75 4.19
C THR A 118 16.46 71.21 3.73
N GLU A 119 15.51 71.83 3.02
CA GLU A 119 15.56 73.26 2.67
C GLU A 119 15.48 74.20 3.89
N LYS A 120 14.83 73.78 5.00
CA LYS A 120 14.81 74.51 6.28
C LYS A 120 16.10 74.29 7.07
N GLN A 121 16.60 73.07 7.16
CA GLN A 121 17.86 72.72 7.84
C GLN A 121 19.04 73.51 7.27
N ALA A 122 19.11 73.66 5.94
CA ALA A 122 20.14 74.47 5.27
C ALA A 122 20.13 75.94 5.72
N LYS A 123 18.95 76.58 5.70
CA LYS A 123 18.77 77.99 6.12
C LYS A 123 19.04 78.21 7.61
N LEU A 124 18.70 77.23 8.45
CA LEU A 124 18.99 77.29 9.89
C LEU A 124 20.51 77.33 10.16
N ASN A 125 21.29 76.55 9.41
CA ASN A 125 22.75 76.51 9.55
C ASN A 125 23.40 77.80 9.02
N GLU A 126 22.93 78.33 7.89
CA GLU A 126 23.40 79.59 7.30
C GLU A 126 23.18 80.80 8.23
N LEU A 127 22.04 80.85 8.92
CA LEU A 127 21.77 81.87 9.95
C LEU A 127 22.67 81.70 11.19
N ARG A 128 22.95 80.46 11.62
CA ARG A 128 23.84 80.19 12.75
C ARG A 128 25.29 80.60 12.47
N THR A 129 25.79 80.40 11.25
CA THR A 129 27.14 80.88 10.87
C THR A 129 27.24 82.40 10.85
N ASN A 130 26.18 83.11 10.44
CA ASN A 130 26.20 84.57 10.36
C ASN A 130 26.16 85.23 11.74
N ILE A 131 25.48 84.63 12.73
CA ILE A 131 25.48 85.11 14.12
C ILE A 131 26.88 84.98 14.74
N ALA A 132 27.54 83.83 14.56
CA ALA A 132 28.86 83.58 15.14
C ALA A 132 29.94 84.58 14.67
N VAL A 133 29.90 85.03 13.41
CA VAL A 133 30.83 86.03 12.87
C VAL A 133 30.58 87.42 13.49
N LEU A 134 29.32 87.82 13.65
CA LEU A 134 28.96 89.13 14.21
C LEU A 134 29.22 89.25 15.72
N GLU A 135 29.22 88.13 16.45
CA GLU A 135 29.59 88.10 17.88
C GLU A 135 31.11 88.21 18.13
N GLU A 136 31.94 88.00 17.11
CA GLU A 136 33.40 88.10 17.21
C GLU A 136 33.93 89.52 16.92
N GLU A 137 33.25 90.30 16.06
CA GLU A 137 33.64 91.68 15.74
C GLU A 137 33.36 92.70 16.88
N LEU A 138 32.38 92.42 17.74
CA LEU A 138 31.84 93.41 18.72
C LEU A 138 32.72 93.65 19.97
N LYS A 139 34.01 93.29 19.96
CA LYS A 139 34.82 93.08 21.17
C LYS A 139 35.98 94.06 21.43
N ASN A 140 36.14 95.13 20.65
CA ASN A 140 37.29 96.05 20.74
C ASN A 140 36.92 97.55 20.82
N GLY A 141 37.58 98.28 21.73
CA GLY A 141 37.57 99.75 21.88
C GLY A 141 36.50 100.28 22.86
N SER A 142 36.78 100.83 24.05
CA SER A 142 37.70 101.90 24.51
C SER A 142 37.22 103.34 24.19
N GLY A 143 36.71 104.07 25.20
CA GLY A 143 36.35 105.51 25.10
C GLY A 143 37.53 106.45 25.40
N TRP A 144 37.31 107.76 25.69
CA TRP A 144 38.20 108.67 26.47
C TRP A 144 37.72 110.15 26.46
N SER A 145 38.21 110.92 27.44
CA SER A 145 38.63 112.35 27.42
C SER A 145 37.70 113.50 26.96
N GLU A 146 37.35 114.39 27.89
CA GLU A 146 37.95 115.73 28.11
C GLU A 146 38.24 116.72 26.94
N ALA A 147 37.71 116.48 25.74
CA ALA A 147 37.06 117.58 24.99
C ALA A 147 35.70 117.96 25.64
N GLN A 148 35.36 117.29 26.74
CA GLN A 148 33.99 117.04 27.18
C GLN A 148 33.36 118.15 28.03
N GLU A 149 34.13 119.10 28.57
CA GLU A 149 33.56 120.21 29.35
C GLU A 149 32.76 121.19 28.47
N GLU A 150 33.24 121.52 27.27
CA GLU A 150 32.43 122.28 26.29
C GLU A 150 31.27 121.41 25.74
N THR A 151 31.45 120.08 25.68
CA THR A 151 30.32 119.19 25.41
C THR A 151 29.32 119.12 26.55
N MET A 152 29.65 119.50 27.80
CA MET A 152 28.73 119.42 28.94
C MET A 152 27.46 120.26 28.71
N ALA A 153 27.58 121.37 27.97
CA ALA A 153 26.46 122.18 27.52
C ALA A 153 25.56 121.47 26.49
N LYS A 154 26.14 120.65 25.59
CA LYS A 154 25.39 119.78 24.66
C LYS A 154 24.79 118.57 25.38
N LEU A 155 25.54 117.95 26.29
CA LEU A 155 25.14 116.80 27.10
C LEU A 155 23.92 117.11 27.98
N LYS A 156 23.74 118.35 28.46
CA LYS A 156 22.50 118.75 29.17
C LYS A 156 21.25 118.73 28.29
N ARG A 157 21.36 118.89 26.96
CA ARG A 157 20.26 118.66 26.01
C ARG A 157 20.12 117.16 25.70
N GLN A 158 21.21 116.51 25.32
CA GLN A 158 21.22 115.08 25.02
C GLN A 158 20.74 114.20 26.19
N ARG A 159 20.89 114.64 27.45
CA ARG A 159 20.33 113.95 28.62
C ARG A 159 18.80 114.05 28.71
N ALA A 160 18.19 115.14 28.21
CA ALA A 160 16.73 115.27 28.16
C ALA A 160 16.13 114.40 27.04
N ASP A 161 16.80 114.36 25.88
CA ASP A 161 16.40 113.51 24.76
C ASP A 161 16.65 112.02 25.08
N GLY A 162 17.81 111.69 25.65
CA GLY A 162 18.17 110.33 26.06
C GLY A 162 17.30 109.71 27.15
N ILE A 163 16.63 110.51 28.00
CA ILE A 163 15.62 109.98 28.94
C ILE A 163 14.40 109.45 28.16
N ARG A 164 13.98 110.13 27.09
CA ARG A 164 12.89 109.65 26.22
C ARG A 164 13.30 108.42 25.42
N GLU A 165 14.55 108.37 24.95
CA GLU A 165 15.09 107.18 24.28
C GLU A 165 15.18 105.98 25.24
N VAL A 166 15.49 106.18 26.52
CA VAL A 166 15.44 105.13 27.53
C VAL A 166 14.00 104.65 27.77
N GLU A 167 13.01 105.54 27.84
CA GLU A 167 11.60 105.15 28.00
C GLU A 167 11.08 104.37 26.78
N THR A 168 11.39 104.77 25.54
CA THR A 168 11.00 104.01 24.35
C THR A 168 11.71 102.65 24.30
N LYS A 169 13.02 102.60 24.53
CA LYS A 169 13.80 101.35 24.55
C LYS A 169 13.39 100.41 25.68
N THR A 170 12.91 100.92 26.81
CA THR A 170 12.37 100.08 27.90
C THR A 170 11.06 99.42 27.51
N ASN A 171 10.16 100.16 26.84
CA ASN A 171 8.91 99.59 26.31
C ASN A 171 9.16 98.57 25.18
N GLU A 172 10.07 98.87 24.25
CA GLU A 172 10.52 97.91 23.22
C GLU A 172 11.09 96.63 23.85
N LEU A 173 11.94 96.75 24.87
CA LEU A 173 12.53 95.62 25.60
C LEU A 173 11.46 94.77 26.30
N GLN A 174 10.44 95.39 26.89
CA GLN A 174 9.33 94.67 27.53
C GLN A 174 8.48 93.92 26.49
N GLN A 175 8.21 94.54 25.34
CA GLN A 175 7.48 93.91 24.24
C GLN A 175 8.26 92.73 23.64
N ALA A 176 9.57 92.89 23.44
CA ALA A 176 10.46 91.81 23.00
C ALA A 176 10.51 90.64 23.99
N ARG A 177 10.55 90.90 25.31
CA ARG A 177 10.48 89.85 26.35
C ARG A 177 9.17 89.07 26.32
N MET A 178 8.04 89.73 26.07
CA MET A 178 6.75 89.03 25.89
C MET A 178 6.74 88.15 24.65
N GLN A 179 7.34 88.60 23.54
CA GLN A 179 7.49 87.81 22.32
C GLN A 179 8.42 86.59 22.53
N VAL A 180 9.55 86.76 23.23
CA VAL A 180 10.46 85.67 23.56
C VAL A 180 9.76 84.59 24.40
N ASN A 181 9.03 84.96 25.45
CA ASN A 181 8.30 83.99 26.27
C ASN A 181 7.23 83.24 25.45
N ALA A 182 6.48 83.92 24.58
CA ALA A 182 5.48 83.28 23.72
C ALA A 182 6.12 82.32 22.69
N LEU A 183 7.26 82.69 22.12
CA LEU A 183 8.03 81.82 21.24
C LEU A 183 8.59 80.60 21.97
N GLN A 184 9.03 80.74 23.23
CA GLN A 184 9.52 79.61 24.03
C GLN A 184 8.39 78.63 24.39
N GLN A 185 7.16 79.10 24.65
CA GLN A 185 6.01 78.22 24.83
C GLN A 185 5.69 77.42 23.54
N LEU A 186 5.68 78.09 22.38
CA LEU A 186 5.49 77.44 21.08
C LEU A 186 6.62 76.44 20.74
N VAL A 187 7.85 76.67 21.20
CA VAL A 187 8.95 75.70 21.08
C VAL A 187 8.67 74.47 21.95
N THR A 188 8.30 74.64 23.23
CA THR A 188 7.99 73.49 24.09
C THR A 188 6.78 72.68 23.61
N GLU A 189 5.75 73.34 23.07
CA GLU A 189 4.60 72.66 22.44
C GLU A 189 5.03 71.86 21.19
N ALA A 190 5.93 72.40 20.37
CA ALA A 190 6.48 71.71 19.21
C ALA A 190 7.41 70.54 19.59
N GLU A 191 8.19 70.67 20.66
CA GLU A 191 9.05 69.60 21.19
C GLU A 191 8.21 68.43 21.78
N GLU A 192 7.10 68.73 22.48
CA GLU A 192 6.16 67.70 22.94
C GLU A 192 5.47 66.96 21.78
N GLU A 193 4.99 67.70 20.76
CA GLU A 193 4.37 67.07 19.58
C GLU A 193 5.39 66.29 18.74
N GLN A 194 6.65 66.75 18.64
CA GLN A 194 7.72 65.96 18.01
C GLN A 194 7.93 64.64 18.76
N PHE A 195 8.03 64.67 20.10
CA PHE A 195 8.20 63.45 20.90
C PHE A 195 7.03 62.47 20.71
N ARG A 196 5.79 62.96 20.65
CA ARG A 196 4.59 62.14 20.36
C ARG A 196 4.64 61.51 18.97
N LEU A 197 5.14 62.24 17.97
CA LEU A 197 5.33 61.75 16.60
C LEU A 197 6.46 60.72 16.51
N ASP A 198 7.58 60.92 17.20
CA ASP A 198 8.70 59.98 17.27
C ASP A 198 8.27 58.66 17.95
N GLU A 199 7.50 58.71 19.04
CA GLU A 199 6.91 57.49 19.62
C GLU A 199 5.92 56.80 18.64
N ALA A 200 5.11 57.58 17.90
CA ALA A 200 4.16 57.03 16.94
C ALA A 200 4.88 56.35 15.75
N LEU A 201 5.97 56.95 15.27
CA LEU A 201 6.85 56.37 14.26
C LEU A 201 7.50 55.07 14.76
N HIS A 202 7.96 55.02 16.01
CA HIS A 202 8.45 53.78 16.62
C HIS A 202 7.39 52.67 16.64
N ARG A 203 6.19 52.96 17.15
CA ARG A 203 5.06 52.01 17.18
C ARG A 203 4.71 51.48 15.78
N VAL A 204 4.65 52.35 14.77
CA VAL A 204 4.38 51.96 13.37
C VAL A 204 5.54 51.14 12.78
N ASN A 205 6.79 51.43 13.13
CA ASN A 205 7.94 50.68 12.63
C ASN A 205 7.98 49.25 13.21
N ASP A 206 7.61 49.08 14.48
CA ASP A 206 7.46 47.77 15.12
C ASP A 206 6.31 46.94 14.48
N GLU A 207 5.15 47.56 14.23
CA GLU A 207 4.07 46.92 13.45
C GLU A 207 4.53 46.50 12.04
N VAL A 208 5.31 47.34 11.37
CA VAL A 208 5.89 47.02 10.05
C VAL A 208 6.90 45.89 10.13
N ALA A 209 7.69 45.79 11.20
CA ALA A 209 8.61 44.68 11.44
C ALA A 209 7.86 43.36 11.70
N GLU A 210 6.78 43.39 12.50
CA GLU A 210 5.95 42.21 12.73
C GLU A 210 5.23 41.76 11.46
N ARG A 211 4.65 42.69 10.68
CA ARG A 211 3.99 42.36 9.40
C ARG A 211 4.97 41.83 8.35
N LYS A 212 6.23 42.28 8.34
CA LYS A 212 7.30 41.65 7.54
C LYS A 212 7.58 40.22 8.02
N SER A 213 7.71 40.01 9.33
CA SER A 213 7.94 38.69 9.92
C SER A 213 6.81 37.69 9.60
N SER A 214 5.54 38.11 9.65
CA SER A 214 4.40 37.26 9.30
C SER A 214 4.30 37.00 7.80
N ALA A 215 4.57 38.00 6.94
CA ALA A 215 4.66 37.80 5.50
C ALA A 215 5.80 36.85 5.09
N GLU A 216 6.95 36.90 5.77
CA GLU A 216 8.04 35.93 5.58
C GLU A 216 7.64 34.50 6.02
N LYS A 217 6.92 34.36 7.14
CA LYS A 217 6.41 33.05 7.59
C LYS A 217 5.43 32.45 6.58
N GLU A 218 4.48 33.25 6.09
CA GLU A 218 3.48 32.78 5.12
C GLU A 218 4.06 32.56 3.71
N THR A 219 5.05 33.34 3.26
CA THR A 219 5.75 33.04 1.99
C THR A 219 6.59 31.77 2.08
N ARG A 220 7.26 31.51 3.22
CA ARG A 220 7.95 30.22 3.47
C ARG A 220 6.95 29.05 3.53
N ARG A 221 5.78 29.23 4.17
CA ARG A 221 4.68 28.26 4.23
C ARG A 221 4.12 27.96 2.84
N LYS A 222 3.86 29.00 2.03
CA LYS A 222 3.46 28.89 0.62
C LYS A 222 4.47 28.08 -0.18
N LEU A 223 5.76 28.40 -0.10
CA LEU A 223 6.81 27.64 -0.82
C LEU A 223 6.90 26.17 -0.38
N LEU A 224 6.61 25.86 0.88
CA LEU A 224 6.53 24.47 1.36
C LEU A 224 5.31 23.76 0.78
N LEU A 225 4.14 24.40 0.80
CA LEU A 225 2.90 23.88 0.23
C LEU A 225 2.99 23.72 -1.30
N GLU A 226 3.63 24.64 -2.03
CA GLU A 226 3.87 24.53 -3.47
C GLU A 226 4.80 23.35 -3.81
N LYS A 227 5.83 23.10 -2.99
CA LYS A 227 6.69 21.91 -3.13
C LYS A 227 5.91 20.62 -2.85
N GLN A 228 5.09 20.58 -1.80
CA GLN A 228 4.24 19.43 -1.47
C GLN A 228 3.19 19.18 -2.57
N LEU A 229 2.53 20.23 -3.07
CA LEU A 229 1.55 20.15 -4.15
C LEU A 229 2.20 19.69 -5.47
N LYS A 230 3.43 20.12 -5.77
CA LYS A 230 4.19 19.61 -6.92
C LYS A 230 4.57 18.13 -6.76
N ALA A 231 4.99 17.71 -5.57
CA ALA A 231 5.28 16.31 -5.28
C ALA A 231 4.03 15.42 -5.41
N LEU A 232 2.92 15.82 -4.79
CA LEU A 232 1.62 15.14 -4.87
C LEU A 232 1.07 15.09 -6.31
N LYS A 233 1.33 16.11 -7.14
CA LYS A 233 1.01 16.06 -8.57
C LYS A 233 1.84 15.01 -9.30
N SER A 234 3.17 14.97 -9.11
CA SER A 234 4.00 13.91 -9.72
C SER A 234 3.64 12.51 -9.23
N GLU A 235 3.26 12.37 -7.96
CA GLU A 235 2.78 11.10 -7.38
C GLU A 235 1.44 10.69 -8.00
N ALA A 236 0.49 11.62 -8.13
CA ALA A 236 -0.80 11.38 -8.80
C ALA A 236 -0.63 11.05 -10.30
N GLU A 237 0.32 11.68 -11.00
CA GLU A 237 0.66 11.37 -12.39
C GLU A 237 1.26 9.95 -12.52
N LEU A 238 2.18 9.57 -11.62
CA LEU A 238 2.74 8.21 -11.55
C LEU A 238 1.65 7.16 -11.23
N LEU A 239 0.82 7.40 -10.21
CA LEU A 239 -0.30 6.52 -9.87
C LEU A 239 -1.33 6.42 -11.00
N THR A 240 -1.55 7.49 -11.76
CA THR A 240 -2.42 7.47 -12.96
C THR A 240 -1.80 6.65 -14.09
N ALA A 241 -0.48 6.72 -14.29
CA ALA A 241 0.23 5.89 -15.26
C ALA A 241 0.23 4.41 -14.85
N GLU A 242 0.46 4.10 -13.58
CA GLU A 242 0.31 2.74 -13.03
C GLU A 242 -1.12 2.22 -13.18
N HIS A 243 -2.12 3.04 -12.89
CA HIS A 243 -3.53 2.66 -13.03
C HIS A 243 -3.86 2.33 -14.50
N LYS A 244 -3.40 3.13 -15.46
CA LYS A 244 -3.54 2.81 -16.90
C LYS A 244 -2.89 1.46 -17.24
N ARG A 245 -1.62 1.26 -16.83
CA ARG A 245 -0.90 0.00 -17.05
C ARG A 245 -1.60 -1.21 -16.42
N LYS A 246 -2.15 -1.06 -15.21
CA LYS A 246 -2.93 -2.10 -14.52
C LYS A 246 -4.27 -2.37 -15.21
N VAL A 247 -4.97 -1.35 -15.71
CA VAL A 247 -6.21 -1.52 -16.51
C VAL A 247 -5.93 -2.24 -17.84
N GLU A 248 -4.82 -1.94 -18.50
CA GLU A 248 -4.37 -2.65 -19.72
C GLU A 248 -4.00 -4.11 -19.41
N GLN A 249 -3.28 -4.35 -18.32
CA GLN A 249 -2.96 -5.70 -17.84
C GLN A 249 -4.21 -6.51 -17.46
N VAL A 250 -5.22 -5.88 -16.85
CA VAL A 250 -6.53 -6.51 -16.56
C VAL A 250 -7.25 -6.86 -17.86
N LYS A 251 -7.32 -5.95 -18.84
CA LYS A 251 -7.94 -6.23 -20.16
C LYS A 251 -7.24 -7.39 -20.88
N ALA A 252 -5.91 -7.43 -20.88
CA ALA A 252 -5.15 -8.56 -21.42
C ALA A 252 -5.44 -9.86 -20.63
N GLY A 253 -5.53 -9.77 -19.31
CA GLY A 253 -5.93 -10.86 -18.43
C GLY A 253 -7.34 -11.40 -18.69
N GLU A 254 -8.32 -10.54 -18.98
CA GLU A 254 -9.67 -10.94 -19.37
C GLU A 254 -9.72 -11.69 -20.71
N VAL A 255 -8.94 -11.23 -21.70
CA VAL A 255 -8.83 -11.92 -23.00
C VAL A 255 -8.18 -13.29 -22.83
N ALA A 256 -7.09 -13.37 -22.07
CA ALA A 256 -6.43 -14.63 -21.74
C ALA A 256 -7.35 -15.56 -20.91
N LEU A 257 -8.14 -15.00 -19.98
CA LEU A 257 -9.11 -15.76 -19.19
C LEU A 257 -10.21 -16.35 -20.09
N LYS A 258 -10.81 -15.55 -20.99
CA LYS A 258 -11.82 -16.02 -21.96
C LYS A 258 -11.26 -17.15 -22.85
N GLN A 259 -10.01 -17.05 -23.30
CA GLN A 259 -9.33 -18.12 -24.04
C GLN A 259 -9.08 -19.38 -23.20
N LYS A 260 -8.79 -19.23 -21.89
CA LYS A 260 -8.64 -20.38 -20.98
C LYS A 260 -9.98 -20.97 -20.57
N GLU A 261 -11.05 -20.20 -20.52
CA GLU A 261 -12.42 -20.66 -20.31
C GLU A 261 -12.94 -21.46 -21.50
N THR A 262 -12.70 -21.05 -22.75
CA THR A 262 -13.04 -21.87 -23.92
C THR A 262 -12.24 -23.17 -23.96
N GLN A 263 -10.92 -23.11 -23.77
CA GLN A 263 -10.07 -24.31 -23.65
C GLN A 263 -10.53 -25.25 -22.52
N LEU A 264 -10.93 -24.71 -21.38
CA LEU A 264 -11.48 -25.49 -20.26
C LEU A 264 -12.85 -26.08 -20.58
N ARG A 265 -13.70 -25.37 -21.34
CA ARG A 265 -15.02 -25.86 -21.78
C ARG A 265 -14.89 -27.02 -22.77
N GLU A 266 -13.98 -26.92 -23.73
CA GLU A 266 -13.64 -28.02 -24.63
C GLU A 266 -12.95 -29.19 -23.91
N SER A 267 -12.14 -28.90 -22.89
CA SER A 267 -11.51 -29.94 -22.05
C SER A 267 -12.56 -30.68 -21.22
N LYS A 268 -13.51 -29.97 -20.60
CA LYS A 268 -14.66 -30.57 -19.92
C LYS A 268 -15.54 -31.39 -20.86
N ALA A 269 -15.84 -30.91 -22.06
CA ALA A 269 -16.61 -31.67 -23.05
C ALA A 269 -15.89 -32.98 -23.46
N ARG A 270 -14.56 -32.96 -23.61
CA ARG A 270 -13.73 -34.17 -23.81
C ARG A 270 -13.75 -35.09 -22.58
N MET A 271 -13.63 -34.53 -21.37
CA MET A 271 -13.70 -35.28 -20.11
C MET A 271 -15.06 -35.95 -19.90
N GLU A 272 -16.17 -35.28 -20.22
CA GLU A 272 -17.52 -35.86 -20.18
C GLU A 272 -17.71 -36.99 -21.20
N LYS A 273 -17.07 -36.90 -22.37
CA LYS A 273 -17.06 -37.99 -23.36
C LYS A 273 -16.29 -39.20 -22.83
N TYR A 274 -15.09 -38.99 -22.28
CA TYR A 274 -14.32 -40.06 -21.64
C TYR A 274 -15.00 -40.64 -20.38
N LEU A 275 -15.73 -39.82 -19.61
CA LEU A 275 -16.52 -40.30 -18.48
C LEU A 275 -17.69 -41.17 -18.95
N LYS A 276 -18.38 -40.83 -20.04
CA LYS A 276 -19.43 -41.69 -20.64
C LYS A 276 -18.87 -42.99 -21.20
N GLU A 277 -17.69 -42.95 -21.81
CA GLU A 277 -16.98 -44.14 -22.30
C GLU A 277 -16.50 -45.03 -21.14
N TYR A 278 -16.00 -44.43 -20.06
CA TYR A 278 -15.65 -45.12 -18.82
C TYR A 278 -16.88 -45.71 -18.12
N ASP A 279 -18.01 -45.01 -18.07
CA ASP A 279 -19.26 -45.49 -17.48
C ASP A 279 -19.77 -46.75 -18.20
N VAL A 280 -19.68 -46.77 -19.54
CA VAL A 280 -20.00 -47.97 -20.34
C VAL A 280 -19.02 -49.10 -20.02
N LEU A 281 -17.71 -48.81 -20.00
CA LEU A 281 -16.67 -49.82 -19.71
C LEU A 281 -16.79 -50.40 -18.29
N TYR A 282 -17.10 -49.55 -17.31
CA TYR A 282 -17.34 -49.91 -15.92
C TYR A 282 -18.58 -50.81 -15.79
N ARG A 283 -19.70 -50.44 -16.44
CA ARG A 283 -20.92 -51.27 -16.46
C ARG A 283 -20.67 -52.64 -17.09
N THR A 284 -19.95 -52.71 -18.22
CA THR A 284 -19.59 -54.02 -18.81
C THR A 284 -18.64 -54.83 -17.93
N THR A 285 -17.68 -54.17 -17.26
CA THR A 285 -16.76 -54.84 -16.33
C THR A 285 -17.52 -55.37 -15.12
N HIS A 286 -18.44 -54.59 -14.55
CA HIS A 286 -19.27 -54.99 -13.43
C HIS A 286 -20.18 -56.17 -13.78
N GLN A 287 -20.82 -56.14 -14.96
CA GLN A 287 -21.60 -57.27 -15.48
C GLN A 287 -20.77 -58.54 -15.65
N PHE A 288 -19.51 -58.45 -16.09
CA PHE A 288 -18.60 -59.60 -16.12
C PHE A 288 -18.21 -60.07 -14.72
N THR A 289 -18.05 -59.17 -13.74
CA THR A 289 -17.80 -59.52 -12.34
C THR A 289 -19.01 -60.23 -11.72
N GLU A 290 -20.23 -59.71 -11.89
CA GLU A 290 -21.48 -60.35 -11.44
C GLU A 290 -21.67 -61.73 -12.09
N ALA A 291 -21.37 -61.85 -13.39
CA ALA A 291 -21.40 -63.12 -14.11
C ALA A 291 -20.33 -64.11 -13.60
N MET A 292 -19.15 -63.64 -13.19
CA MET A 292 -18.11 -64.48 -12.61
C MET A 292 -18.44 -64.89 -11.17
N GLU A 293 -18.99 -63.99 -10.37
CA GLU A 293 -19.36 -64.24 -8.97
C GLU A 293 -20.57 -65.17 -8.86
N THR A 294 -21.58 -65.05 -9.73
CA THR A 294 -22.70 -66.00 -9.79
C THR A 294 -22.27 -67.39 -10.28
N GLN A 295 -21.22 -67.52 -11.10
CA GLN A 295 -20.61 -68.82 -11.43
C GLN A 295 -19.75 -69.36 -10.29
N TRP A 296 -19.09 -68.49 -9.52
CA TRP A 296 -18.34 -68.89 -8.31
C TRP A 296 -19.28 -69.38 -7.20
N GLN A 297 -20.43 -68.71 -6.98
CA GLN A 297 -21.48 -69.14 -6.06
C GLN A 297 -22.04 -70.51 -6.45
N LYS A 298 -22.35 -70.76 -7.73
CA LYS A 298 -22.77 -72.09 -8.20
C LYS A 298 -21.72 -73.18 -7.94
N ASN A 299 -20.44 -72.86 -8.12
CA ASN A 299 -19.36 -73.80 -7.78
C ASN A 299 -19.26 -74.05 -6.26
N GLN A 300 -19.47 -73.03 -5.41
CA GLN A 300 -19.59 -73.18 -3.96
C GLN A 300 -20.78 -74.08 -3.57
N GLU A 301 -21.96 -73.87 -4.17
CA GLU A 301 -23.17 -74.68 -3.95
C GLU A 301 -22.95 -76.15 -4.31
N ILE A 302 -22.35 -76.42 -5.48
CA ILE A 302 -22.01 -77.78 -5.92
C ILE A 302 -20.99 -78.43 -4.98
N LEU A 303 -19.98 -77.68 -4.52
CA LEU A 303 -18.95 -78.19 -3.60
C LEU A 303 -19.54 -78.46 -2.20
N ALA A 304 -20.44 -77.61 -1.71
CA ALA A 304 -21.20 -77.83 -0.48
C ALA A 304 -22.12 -79.06 -0.58
N ALA A 305 -22.83 -79.23 -1.71
CA ALA A 305 -23.65 -80.41 -1.96
C ALA A 305 -22.82 -81.71 -2.01
N ASN A 306 -21.65 -81.69 -2.65
CA ASN A 306 -20.71 -82.82 -2.65
C ASN A 306 -20.21 -83.15 -1.24
N ASN A 307 -19.84 -82.14 -0.44
CA ASN A 307 -19.43 -82.34 0.95
C ASN A 307 -20.56 -82.90 1.82
N HIS A 308 -21.79 -82.43 1.62
CA HIS A 308 -22.98 -82.94 2.31
C HIS A 308 -23.26 -84.41 1.95
N MET A 309 -23.18 -84.75 0.65
CA MET A 309 -23.32 -86.13 0.18
C MET A 309 -22.22 -87.04 0.74
N ALA A 310 -20.98 -86.57 0.83
CA ALA A 310 -19.88 -87.31 1.46
C ALA A 310 -20.12 -87.55 2.97
N ALA A 311 -20.68 -86.57 3.69
CA ALA A 311 -21.08 -86.73 5.08
C ALA A 311 -22.27 -87.70 5.25
N GLU A 312 -23.23 -87.70 4.33
CA GLU A 312 -24.29 -88.72 4.29
C GLU A 312 -23.74 -90.13 4.05
N VAL A 313 -22.74 -90.29 3.18
CA VAL A 313 -22.07 -91.59 2.97
C VAL A 313 -21.35 -92.03 4.24
N ALA A 314 -20.51 -91.17 4.84
CA ALA A 314 -19.76 -91.49 6.05
C ALA A 314 -20.66 -91.82 7.26
N THR A 315 -21.82 -91.16 7.39
CA THR A 315 -22.81 -91.49 8.44
C THR A 315 -23.52 -92.81 8.16
N LYS A 316 -23.86 -93.13 6.91
CA LYS A 316 -24.43 -94.44 6.53
C LYS A 316 -23.41 -95.57 6.74
N GLU A 317 -22.14 -95.36 6.41
CA GLU A 317 -21.04 -96.30 6.72
C GLU A 317 -20.88 -96.51 8.24
N GLY A 318 -20.95 -95.44 9.03
CA GLY A 318 -20.94 -95.51 10.50
C GLY A 318 -22.13 -96.31 11.07
N ILE A 319 -23.32 -96.16 10.50
CA ILE A 319 -24.52 -96.94 10.86
C ILE A 319 -24.32 -98.42 10.50
N VAL A 320 -23.78 -98.75 9.31
CA VAL A 320 -23.47 -100.13 8.92
C VAL A 320 -22.43 -100.76 9.87
N ALA A 321 -21.40 -100.01 10.25
CA ALA A 321 -20.39 -100.47 11.22
C ALA A 321 -20.94 -100.65 12.64
N ALA A 322 -21.93 -99.85 13.05
CA ALA A 322 -22.66 -100.02 14.31
C ALA A 322 -23.56 -101.27 14.28
N LEU A 323 -24.35 -101.44 13.21
CA LEU A 323 -25.20 -102.61 13.02
C LEU A 323 -24.39 -103.92 12.98
N GLY A 324 -23.21 -103.94 12.35
CA GLY A 324 -22.31 -105.10 12.40
C GLY A 324 -21.82 -105.45 13.82
N LYS A 325 -21.58 -104.44 14.67
CA LYS A 325 -21.23 -104.63 16.10
C LYS A 325 -22.42 -105.05 16.95
N ASP A 326 -23.65 -104.70 16.56
CA ASP A 326 -24.85 -105.07 17.30
C ASP A 326 -25.40 -106.44 16.87
N CYS A 327 -25.31 -106.83 15.59
CA CYS A 327 -25.53 -108.20 15.14
C CYS A 327 -24.61 -109.19 15.88
N SER A 328 -23.31 -108.91 15.95
CA SER A 328 -22.36 -109.79 16.65
C SER A 328 -22.56 -109.86 18.18
N LYS A 329 -23.18 -108.84 18.81
CA LYS A 329 -23.68 -108.94 20.20
C LYS A 329 -24.95 -109.77 20.29
N ILE A 330 -25.87 -109.62 19.33
CA ILE A 330 -27.12 -110.38 19.26
C ILE A 330 -26.82 -111.87 19.08
N ASP A 331 -25.89 -112.25 18.21
CA ASP A 331 -25.46 -113.65 18.03
C ASP A 331 -24.93 -114.25 19.35
N ALA A 332 -24.10 -113.51 20.08
CA ALA A 332 -23.60 -113.93 21.39
C ALA A 332 -24.72 -114.06 22.45
N LEU A 333 -25.72 -113.17 22.42
CA LEU A 333 -26.90 -113.25 23.29
C LEU A 333 -27.86 -114.38 22.87
N VAL A 334 -27.94 -114.72 21.58
CA VAL A 334 -28.75 -115.83 21.06
C VAL A 334 -28.18 -117.17 21.53
N GLU A 335 -26.86 -117.38 21.49
CA GLU A 335 -26.27 -118.60 22.06
C GLU A 335 -26.43 -118.67 23.60
N LEU A 336 -26.23 -117.55 24.30
CA LEU A 336 -26.42 -117.51 25.76
C LEU A 336 -27.89 -117.75 26.18
N THR A 337 -28.87 -117.34 25.35
CA THR A 337 -30.29 -117.58 25.62
C THR A 337 -30.74 -118.98 25.21
N LYS A 338 -30.21 -119.58 24.13
CA LYS A 338 -30.43 -121.01 23.81
C LYS A 338 -30.03 -121.91 24.99
N GLN A 339 -28.88 -121.66 25.60
CA GLN A 339 -28.40 -122.44 26.75
C GLN A 339 -29.35 -122.29 27.96
N LYS A 340 -29.80 -121.07 28.27
CA LYS A 340 -30.72 -120.83 29.39
C LYS A 340 -32.15 -121.32 29.16
N ILE A 341 -32.64 -121.34 27.92
CA ILE A 341 -33.97 -121.89 27.59
C ILE A 341 -34.00 -123.40 27.88
N ALA A 342 -32.94 -124.13 27.52
CA ALA A 342 -32.81 -125.56 27.83
C ALA A 342 -32.85 -125.86 29.34
N GLU A 343 -32.24 -125.03 30.19
CA GLU A 343 -32.34 -125.17 31.66
C GLU A 343 -33.74 -124.83 32.19
N VAL A 344 -34.38 -123.79 31.66
CA VAL A 344 -35.71 -123.33 32.13
C VAL A 344 -36.83 -124.30 31.74
N ASP A 345 -36.80 -124.87 30.55
CA ASP A 345 -37.80 -125.86 30.13
C ASP A 345 -37.68 -127.17 30.92
N ALA A 346 -36.46 -127.58 31.28
CA ALA A 346 -36.23 -128.71 32.20
C ALA A 346 -36.77 -128.43 33.61
N MET A 347 -36.69 -127.19 34.12
CA MET A 347 -37.29 -126.82 35.41
C MET A 347 -38.82 -126.72 35.34
N ARG A 348 -39.40 -126.21 34.25
CA ARG A 348 -40.86 -126.05 34.10
C ARG A 348 -41.62 -127.36 34.26
N ALA A 349 -41.14 -128.44 33.64
CA ALA A 349 -41.75 -129.77 33.74
C ALA A 349 -41.89 -130.26 35.20
N SER A 350 -40.91 -129.95 36.07
CA SER A 350 -40.92 -130.34 37.49
C SER A 350 -41.85 -129.48 38.37
N VAL A 351 -42.35 -128.35 37.86
CA VAL A 351 -43.17 -127.39 38.62
C VAL A 351 -44.66 -127.52 38.30
N ASP A 352 -45.03 -127.76 37.04
CA ASP A 352 -46.46 -127.85 36.68
C ASP A 352 -47.15 -129.11 37.25
N ASP A 353 -46.45 -130.25 37.38
CA ASP A 353 -46.94 -131.43 38.10
C ASP A 353 -47.31 -131.14 39.56
N LYS A 354 -46.60 -130.20 40.21
CA LYS A 354 -46.85 -129.80 41.61
C LYS A 354 -47.93 -128.72 41.74
N ARG A 355 -48.17 -127.97 40.66
CA ARG A 355 -49.16 -126.88 40.59
C ARG A 355 -50.60 -127.42 40.61
N ASP A 356 -50.86 -128.54 39.94
CA ASP A 356 -52.24 -128.99 39.71
C ASP A 356 -52.79 -129.92 40.80
N LEU A 357 -51.93 -130.58 41.59
CA LEU A 357 -52.37 -131.28 42.82
C LEU A 357 -52.89 -130.28 43.88
N CYS A 358 -52.24 -129.12 44.02
CA CYS A 358 -52.60 -128.09 44.99
C CYS A 358 -53.89 -127.30 44.66
N LYS A 359 -54.54 -127.56 43.51
CA LYS A 359 -55.81 -126.92 43.14
C LYS A 359 -57.06 -127.65 43.62
N GLN A 360 -56.98 -128.96 43.91
CA GLN A 360 -58.16 -129.72 44.34
C GLN A 360 -58.50 -129.53 45.81
N ASN A 361 -57.50 -129.32 46.68
CA ASN A 361 -57.68 -129.20 48.13
C ASN A 361 -58.15 -127.81 48.60
N LEU A 362 -58.75 -127.00 47.72
CA LEU A 362 -59.19 -125.62 48.01
C LEU A 362 -60.72 -125.41 47.89
N ASN A 363 -61.48 -126.46 47.53
CA ASN A 363 -62.94 -126.43 47.54
C ASN A 363 -63.49 -127.29 48.69
N GLU A 364 -64.56 -126.79 49.32
CA GLU A 364 -65.44 -127.51 50.27
C GLU A 364 -64.79 -128.11 51.52
N LEU A 365 -64.46 -127.23 52.48
CA LEU A 365 -64.88 -127.26 53.90
C LEU A 365 -64.22 -126.02 54.56
N LEU A 366 -64.90 -124.98 55.02
CA LEU A 366 -66.17 -124.93 55.75
C LEU A 366 -66.24 -125.90 56.93
N ASN A 367 -65.26 -125.83 57.84
CA ASN A 367 -65.58 -125.45 59.21
C ASN A 367 -64.32 -125.18 60.05
N VAL A 368 -64.46 -124.26 61.03
CA VAL A 368 -63.82 -124.28 62.36
C VAL A 368 -62.27 -124.35 62.37
N THR A 369 -61.54 -123.37 62.91
CA THR A 369 -61.74 -122.84 64.28
C THR A 369 -61.22 -121.40 64.44
N MET A 370 -61.73 -120.77 65.50
CA MET A 370 -61.12 -119.77 66.39
C MET A 370 -59.59 -119.53 66.32
N GLU A 371 -59.22 -118.29 66.66
CA GLU A 371 -58.47 -117.96 67.89
C GLU A 371 -57.75 -119.12 68.64
N VAL A 372 -56.45 -118.91 68.95
CA VAL A 372 -55.64 -119.67 69.94
C VAL A 372 -55.29 -121.11 69.47
N GLU A 373 -54.05 -121.61 69.55
CA GLU A 373 -52.86 -121.20 70.30
C GLU A 373 -51.81 -120.45 69.43
N ARG A 374 -51.04 -119.44 69.88
CA ARG A 374 -50.59 -118.95 71.21
C ARG A 374 -49.42 -119.74 71.83
N LYS A 375 -48.25 -119.11 71.90
CA LYS A 375 -47.02 -119.47 72.64
C LYS A 375 -46.02 -120.42 71.94
N GLN A 376 -44.72 -120.40 72.23
CA GLN A 376 -43.93 -119.79 73.34
C GLN A 376 -44.27 -118.31 73.65
N GLY A 377 -44.42 -117.85 74.90
CA GLY A 377 -44.03 -118.40 76.20
C GLY A 377 -42.98 -117.48 76.85
N GLU A 378 -43.04 -117.06 78.11
CA GLU A 378 -43.97 -117.26 79.25
C GLU A 378 -43.93 -115.96 80.13
N ALA A 379 -44.64 -115.74 81.25
CA ALA A 379 -45.57 -116.51 82.08
C ALA A 379 -46.65 -115.54 82.64
N VAL A 380 -47.95 -115.86 82.60
CA VAL A 380 -48.77 -116.43 83.72
C VAL A 380 -49.10 -115.38 84.82
N ARG A 381 -50.34 -114.89 85.05
CA ARG A 381 -51.74 -115.42 84.98
C ARG A 381 -52.18 -116.13 86.29
N LYS A 382 -53.46 -115.92 86.65
CA LYS A 382 -54.29 -116.55 87.72
C LYS A 382 -54.24 -115.86 89.08
N THR A 383 -55.32 -115.84 89.88
CA THR A 383 -56.72 -116.28 89.62
C THR A 383 -57.64 -115.06 89.43
N LEU A 384 -58.86 -115.10 88.86
CA LEU A 384 -59.99 -116.05 89.06
C LEU A 384 -60.48 -116.04 90.53
N ASP A 385 -61.77 -116.24 90.82
CA ASP A 385 -62.86 -116.78 89.99
C ASP A 385 -64.23 -116.21 90.42
N ASP A 386 -65.31 -116.74 89.82
CA ASP A 386 -66.66 -116.86 90.40
C ASP A 386 -67.55 -115.60 90.57
N LEU A 387 -68.88 -115.66 90.37
CA LEU A 387 -69.69 -116.70 89.73
C LEU A 387 -71.00 -116.15 89.11
N LEU A 388 -71.64 -117.04 88.36
CA LEU A 388 -72.90 -116.90 87.64
C LEU A 388 -74.10 -116.39 88.49
N ARG A 389 -74.73 -115.32 87.99
CA ARG A 389 -76.14 -115.31 87.54
C ARG A 389 -77.19 -115.88 88.52
N GLN A 390 -77.93 -114.98 89.18
CA GLN A 390 -79.35 -115.23 89.49
C GLN A 390 -80.26 -114.09 88.97
N ARG A 391 -81.56 -114.23 89.20
CA ARG A 391 -82.68 -113.59 88.48
C ARG A 391 -83.63 -112.91 89.49
N GLU A 392 -84.40 -111.93 88.99
CA GLU A 392 -85.57 -111.31 89.64
C GLU A 392 -85.37 -110.33 90.82
N LEU A 393 -86.49 -109.67 91.17
CA LEU A 393 -86.76 -108.70 92.24
C LEU A 393 -86.23 -107.23 92.12
N VAL A 394 -87.18 -106.30 91.89
CA VAL A 394 -87.54 -105.11 92.73
C VAL A 394 -86.38 -104.20 93.26
N ASN A 395 -86.21 -102.88 93.02
CA ASN A 395 -87.08 -101.66 92.82
C ASN A 395 -87.64 -101.01 94.17
N LYS A 396 -87.71 -99.65 94.41
CA LYS A 396 -88.41 -98.84 95.56
C LYS A 396 -87.74 -98.72 97.04
N MET A 397 -88.16 -98.15 98.28
CA MET A 397 -88.86 -96.93 99.06
C MET A 397 -88.95 -97.01 100.72
N LEU A 398 -89.55 -96.20 101.73
CA LEU A 398 -89.35 -94.80 102.44
C LEU A 398 -90.14 -94.26 103.86
N VAL A 399 -89.55 -93.96 105.11
CA VAL A 399 -89.67 -92.82 106.26
C VAL A 399 -90.76 -92.44 107.49
N ARG A 400 -90.38 -91.98 108.81
CA ARG A 400 -90.88 -90.90 109.92
C ARG A 400 -91.53 -91.00 111.48
N ALA A 401 -91.06 -90.22 112.57
CA ALA A 401 -91.54 -89.38 113.87
C ALA A 401 -92.30 -89.71 115.33
N ALA A 402 -92.13 -88.94 116.55
CA ALA A 402 -92.91 -88.89 117.96
C ALA A 402 -92.53 -87.91 119.27
N ASP A 403 -93.24 -87.81 120.52
CA ASP A 403 -93.23 -86.75 121.73
C ASP A 403 -93.47 -87.07 123.38
N THR A 404 -93.70 -86.13 124.44
CA THR A 404 -93.57 -86.24 126.06
C THR A 404 -94.41 -85.37 127.24
N SER A 405 -94.35 -85.52 128.68
CA SER A 405 -95.00 -84.70 129.92
C SER A 405 -94.76 -84.97 131.57
N GLN A 406 -95.16 -84.16 132.70
CA GLN A 406 -95.10 -84.37 134.31
C GLN A 406 -95.53 -83.33 135.57
N GLY A 407 -95.71 -83.65 136.98
CA GLY A 407 -95.67 -82.76 138.34
C GLY A 407 -96.54 -82.90 139.79
N THR A 408 -96.19 -82.51 141.13
CA THR A 408 -97.02 -82.31 142.53
C THR A 408 -96.42 -82.00 144.09
N GLN A 409 -97.13 -81.54 145.26
CA GLN A 409 -96.75 -81.36 146.85
C GLN A 409 -97.84 -80.80 148.01
N ASP A 410 -97.90 -80.47 149.42
CA ASP A 410 -97.28 -80.55 150.91
C ASP A 410 -98.06 -79.91 152.30
N LEU A 411 -97.78 -80.05 153.71
CA LEU A 411 -98.50 -79.46 155.06
C LEU A 411 -98.08 -79.69 156.71
N ILE A 412 -98.38 -78.89 157.89
CA ILE A 412 -98.58 -79.18 159.51
C ILE A 412 -98.50 -78.10 160.83
N LYS A 413 -98.91 -78.25 162.21
CA LYS A 413 -98.85 -77.29 163.55
C LYS A 413 -99.34 -77.63 165.15
N ILE A 414 -98.99 -76.95 166.40
CA ILE A 414 -99.73 -76.57 167.83
C ILE A 414 -99.25 -76.73 169.47
N LYS A 415 -99.72 -75.96 170.61
CA LYS A 415 -99.79 -75.98 172.25
C LYS A 415 -99.09 -74.94 173.29
N GLU A 416 -99.61 -73.74 173.72
CA GLU A 416 -98.75 -72.57 174.16
C GLU A 416 -98.57 -71.92 175.61
N ASN A 417 -99.55 -71.70 176.50
CA ASN A 417 -99.67 -70.38 177.22
C ASN A 417 -98.70 -69.91 178.37
N THR A 418 -97.96 -70.73 179.13
CA THR A 418 -97.17 -70.25 180.31
C THR A 418 -95.85 -69.55 179.98
N MET A 419 -95.48 -69.48 178.69
CA MET A 419 -94.28 -68.81 178.19
C MET A 419 -94.21 -67.31 178.53
N LYS A 420 -95.37 -66.66 178.73
CA LYS A 420 -95.58 -65.22 178.56
C LYS A 420 -94.88 -64.25 179.51
N ASN A 421 -94.61 -64.61 180.78
CA ASN A 421 -93.95 -63.65 181.68
C ASN A 421 -92.43 -63.60 181.49
N LEU A 422 -91.79 -64.75 181.28
CA LEU A 422 -90.37 -64.78 180.87
C LEU A 422 -90.20 -64.22 179.45
N GLU A 423 -91.19 -64.40 178.56
CA GLU A 423 -91.21 -63.72 177.27
C GLU A 423 -91.16 -62.19 177.36
N ASN A 424 -91.61 -61.54 178.44
CA ASN A 424 -91.69 -60.07 178.50
C ASN A 424 -90.33 -59.39 178.74
N GLU A 425 -89.52 -59.84 179.70
CA GLU A 425 -88.15 -59.33 179.85
C GLU A 425 -87.26 -59.75 178.68
N ILE A 426 -87.46 -60.98 178.18
CA ILE A 426 -86.84 -61.45 176.93
C ILE A 426 -87.28 -60.58 175.74
N ASN A 427 -88.52 -60.09 175.69
CA ASN A 427 -89.01 -59.18 174.64
C ASN A 427 -88.33 -57.81 174.70
N GLY A 428 -88.03 -57.28 175.89
CA GLY A 428 -87.26 -56.03 176.02
C GLY A 428 -85.90 -56.12 175.33
N TYR A 429 -85.11 -57.15 175.66
CA TYR A 429 -83.82 -57.38 175.01
C TYR A 429 -83.95 -57.80 173.53
N LYS A 430 -84.94 -58.63 173.18
CA LYS A 430 -85.24 -58.97 171.77
C LYS A 430 -85.58 -57.72 170.95
N GLN A 431 -86.31 -56.74 171.48
CA GLN A 431 -86.66 -55.51 170.74
C GLN A 431 -85.42 -54.66 170.43
N ASN A 432 -84.48 -54.53 171.36
CA ASN A 432 -83.22 -53.82 171.10
C ASN A 432 -82.35 -54.57 170.07
N VAL A 433 -82.24 -55.90 170.18
CA VAL A 433 -81.56 -56.73 169.16
C VAL A 433 -82.27 -56.65 167.80
N LYS A 434 -83.61 -56.58 167.77
CA LYS A 434 -84.40 -56.44 166.54
C LYS A 434 -84.14 -55.10 165.86
N LYS A 435 -84.16 -53.98 166.60
CA LYS A 435 -83.80 -52.64 166.08
C LYS A 435 -82.37 -52.61 165.52
N GLN A 436 -81.40 -53.23 166.21
CA GLN A 436 -80.03 -53.33 165.70
C GLN A 436 -79.93 -54.19 164.44
N ARG A 437 -80.67 -55.31 164.36
CA ARG A 437 -80.74 -56.14 163.13
C ARG A 437 -81.44 -55.43 161.98
N GLU A 438 -82.47 -54.64 162.24
CA GLU A 438 -83.17 -53.83 161.23
C GLU A 438 -82.25 -52.75 160.65
N MET A 439 -81.49 -52.05 161.50
CA MET A 439 -80.45 -51.10 161.08
C MET A 439 -79.36 -51.79 160.23
N ILE A 440 -78.88 -52.97 160.64
CA ILE A 440 -77.91 -53.76 159.87
C ILE A 440 -78.48 -54.19 158.52
N HIS A 441 -79.75 -54.61 158.46
CA HIS A 441 -80.40 -54.97 157.20
C HIS A 441 -80.57 -53.78 156.24
N GLN A 442 -80.86 -52.57 156.75
CA GLN A 442 -80.86 -51.36 155.92
C GLN A 442 -79.47 -51.06 155.37
N LEU A 443 -78.42 -51.05 156.21
CA LEU A 443 -77.05 -50.78 155.77
C LEU A 443 -76.52 -51.82 154.76
N VAL A 444 -76.92 -53.09 154.87
CA VAL A 444 -76.60 -54.13 153.86
C VAL A 444 -77.40 -53.91 152.58
N ALA A 445 -78.68 -53.54 152.65
CA ALA A 445 -79.49 -53.25 151.47
C ALA A 445 -79.00 -52.00 150.72
N ASP A 446 -78.56 -50.96 151.43
CA ASP A 446 -77.97 -49.75 150.85
C ASP A 446 -76.61 -50.05 150.21
N ARG A 447 -75.76 -50.89 150.82
CA ARG A 447 -74.53 -51.40 150.17
C ARG A 447 -74.87 -52.14 148.87
N ASP A 448 -75.76 -53.12 148.93
CA ASP A 448 -76.15 -53.95 147.77
C ASP A 448 -76.86 -53.14 146.67
N ARG A 449 -77.34 -51.94 147.00
CA ARG A 449 -77.85 -50.95 146.06
C ARG A 449 -76.70 -50.14 145.44
N TYR A 450 -75.79 -49.59 146.25
CA TYR A 450 -74.66 -48.82 145.74
C TYR A 450 -73.70 -49.66 144.90
N ASP A 451 -73.47 -50.94 145.24
CA ASP A 451 -72.69 -51.86 144.41
C ASP A 451 -73.33 -52.02 143.01
N LYS A 452 -74.67 -52.17 142.93
CA LYS A 452 -75.40 -52.26 141.65
C LYS A 452 -75.41 -50.95 140.87
N GLU A 453 -75.54 -49.81 141.56
CA GLU A 453 -75.44 -48.48 140.93
C GLU A 453 -74.02 -48.25 140.38
N ALA A 454 -72.98 -48.71 141.09
CA ALA A 454 -71.58 -48.66 140.66
C ALA A 454 -71.29 -49.62 139.48
N GLU A 455 -71.80 -50.86 139.48
CA GLU A 455 -71.71 -51.78 138.35
C GLU A 455 -72.41 -51.22 137.10
N ALA A 456 -73.60 -50.65 137.26
CA ALA A 456 -74.34 -50.02 136.17
C ALA A 456 -73.60 -48.80 135.59
N ALA A 457 -72.96 -47.99 136.43
CA ALA A 457 -72.09 -46.89 135.98
C ALA A 457 -70.84 -47.41 135.25
N ASN A 458 -70.16 -48.43 135.79
CA ASN A 458 -69.00 -49.06 135.16
C ASN A 458 -69.34 -49.65 133.78
N LYS A 459 -70.51 -50.30 133.65
CA LYS A 459 -70.97 -50.86 132.38
C LYS A 459 -71.22 -49.78 131.34
N LYS A 460 -71.87 -48.66 131.72
CA LYS A 460 -72.06 -47.48 130.85
C LYS A 460 -70.74 -46.84 130.43
N TYR A 461 -69.77 -46.75 131.34
CA TYR A 461 -68.44 -46.23 131.03
C TYR A 461 -67.71 -47.13 130.02
N ARG A 462 -67.76 -48.45 130.18
CA ARG A 462 -67.16 -49.39 129.23
C ARG A 462 -67.79 -49.32 127.85
N THR A 463 -69.13 -49.28 127.74
CA THR A 463 -69.79 -49.14 126.43
C THR A 463 -69.44 -47.81 125.76
N ALA A 464 -69.41 -46.70 126.51
CA ALA A 464 -68.99 -45.41 125.96
C ALA A 464 -67.52 -45.39 125.52
N LEU A 465 -66.64 -46.11 126.23
CA LEU A 465 -65.22 -46.26 125.85
C LEU A 465 -65.04 -47.15 124.60
N GLU A 466 -65.89 -48.16 124.43
CA GLU A 466 -65.92 -49.02 123.24
C GLU A 466 -66.49 -48.28 122.03
N GLU A 467 -67.55 -47.49 122.21
CA GLU A 467 -68.12 -46.59 121.19
C GLU A 467 -67.12 -45.50 120.77
N ALA A 468 -66.40 -44.89 121.73
CA ALA A 468 -65.35 -43.92 121.42
C ALA A 468 -64.23 -44.53 120.58
N LYS A 469 -63.71 -45.71 120.96
CA LYS A 469 -62.72 -46.46 120.16
C LYS A 469 -63.24 -46.84 118.78
N LEU A 470 -64.52 -47.16 118.65
CA LEU A 470 -65.14 -47.44 117.36
C LEU A 470 -65.17 -46.19 116.47
N GLN A 471 -65.44 -45.01 117.05
CA GLN A 471 -65.38 -43.75 116.32
C GLN A 471 -63.94 -43.34 115.99
N ASP A 472 -62.96 -43.53 116.87
CA ASP A 472 -61.53 -43.30 116.56
C ASP A 472 -61.09 -44.17 115.36
N LEU A 473 -61.46 -45.45 115.34
CA LEU A 473 -61.20 -46.35 114.21
C LEU A 473 -61.93 -45.92 112.93
N GLN A 474 -63.16 -45.41 113.03
CA GLN A 474 -63.87 -44.84 111.89
C GLN A 474 -63.19 -43.58 111.36
N VAL A 475 -62.75 -42.67 112.24
CA VAL A 475 -62.01 -41.45 111.90
C VAL A 475 -60.70 -41.79 111.20
N VAL A 476 -59.90 -42.72 111.72
CA VAL A 476 -58.69 -43.22 111.02
C VAL A 476 -59.06 -43.77 109.64
N SER A 477 -60.09 -44.62 109.54
CA SER A 477 -60.51 -45.18 108.25
C SER A 477 -61.07 -44.15 107.25
N LEU A 478 -61.48 -42.96 107.72
CA LEU A 478 -61.91 -41.85 106.88
C LEU A 478 -60.71 -40.97 106.50
N GLN A 479 -59.79 -40.74 107.43
CA GLN A 479 -58.53 -40.05 107.18
C GLN A 479 -57.69 -40.79 106.14
N ASP A 480 -57.61 -42.13 106.21
CA ASP A 480 -56.93 -42.95 105.20
C ASP A 480 -57.61 -42.86 103.83
N LYS A 481 -58.95 -42.79 103.76
CA LYS A 481 -59.68 -42.56 102.50
C LYS A 481 -59.48 -41.15 101.94
N ILE A 482 -59.32 -40.14 102.81
CA ILE A 482 -58.98 -38.77 102.41
C ILE A 482 -57.55 -38.75 101.86
N ASN A 483 -56.58 -39.33 102.58
CA ASN A 483 -55.18 -39.45 102.15
C ASN A 483 -55.06 -40.21 100.81
N GLU A 484 -55.81 -41.30 100.64
CA GLU A 484 -55.86 -42.04 99.37
C GLU A 484 -56.52 -41.21 98.25
N GLY A 485 -57.59 -40.47 98.56
CA GLY A 485 -58.25 -39.54 97.65
C GLY A 485 -57.31 -38.42 97.18
N GLU A 486 -56.56 -37.80 98.09
CA GLU A 486 -55.56 -36.78 97.79
C GLU A 486 -54.38 -37.35 96.98
N ALA A 487 -53.90 -38.55 97.32
CA ALA A 487 -52.86 -39.24 96.56
C ALA A 487 -53.31 -39.54 95.12
N ARG A 488 -54.54 -40.05 94.93
CA ARG A 488 -55.15 -40.28 93.61
C ARG A 488 -55.38 -38.97 92.85
N LEU A 489 -55.84 -37.91 93.52
CA LEU A 489 -56.02 -36.58 92.91
C LEU A 489 -54.68 -36.01 92.42
N LYS A 490 -53.62 -36.11 93.25
CA LYS A 490 -52.27 -35.67 92.89
C LYS A 490 -51.66 -36.51 91.77
N GLN A 491 -51.92 -37.81 91.74
CA GLN A 491 -51.54 -38.67 90.62
C GLN A 491 -52.27 -38.27 89.32
N GLN A 492 -53.56 -37.95 89.38
CA GLN A 492 -54.33 -37.46 88.24
C GLN A 492 -53.89 -36.07 87.77
N GLN A 493 -53.52 -35.17 88.69
CA GLN A 493 -52.91 -33.87 88.36
C GLN A 493 -51.59 -34.06 87.62
N ASN A 494 -50.66 -34.87 88.16
CA ASN A 494 -49.40 -35.19 87.50
C ASN A 494 -49.60 -35.81 86.10
N LEU A 495 -50.57 -36.72 85.95
CA LEU A 495 -50.91 -37.32 84.64
C LEU A 495 -51.48 -36.28 83.66
N TYR A 496 -52.35 -35.38 84.12
CA TYR A 496 -52.88 -34.30 83.30
C TYR A 496 -51.80 -33.29 82.90
N GLU A 497 -50.89 -32.95 83.81
CA GLU A 497 -49.75 -32.07 83.52
C GLU A 497 -48.78 -32.71 82.53
N ALA A 498 -48.49 -34.01 82.67
CA ALA A 498 -47.69 -34.77 81.69
C ALA A 498 -48.36 -34.80 80.30
N VAL A 499 -49.64 -35.17 80.21
CA VAL A 499 -50.38 -35.16 78.93
C VAL A 499 -50.46 -33.74 78.34
N ARG A 500 -50.52 -32.70 79.18
CA ARG A 500 -50.48 -31.30 78.73
C ARG A 500 -49.09 -30.89 78.25
N SER A 501 -48.01 -31.32 78.90
CA SER A 501 -46.64 -31.07 78.42
C SER A 501 -46.37 -31.82 77.12
N ASP A 502 -46.80 -33.07 77.00
CA ASP A 502 -46.66 -33.89 75.79
C ASP A 502 -47.45 -33.28 74.63
N ARG A 503 -48.71 -32.88 74.86
CA ARG A 503 -49.51 -32.19 73.84
C ARG A 503 -48.83 -30.90 73.38
N ASN A 504 -48.24 -30.13 74.30
CA ASN A 504 -47.53 -28.90 73.95
C ASN A 504 -46.20 -29.19 73.22
N LEU A 505 -45.47 -30.25 73.60
CA LEU A 505 -44.25 -30.71 72.94
C LEU A 505 -44.52 -31.17 71.52
N TYR A 506 -45.54 -32.02 71.31
CA TYR A 506 -45.97 -32.44 69.97
C TYR A 506 -46.54 -31.28 69.15
N SER A 507 -47.22 -30.30 69.77
CA SER A 507 -47.65 -29.08 69.06
C SER A 507 -46.46 -28.25 68.59
N LYS A 508 -45.43 -28.10 69.43
CA LYS A 508 -44.19 -27.39 69.09
C LYS A 508 -43.42 -28.12 67.99
N SER A 509 -43.20 -29.42 68.14
CA SER A 509 -42.53 -30.27 67.15
C SER A 509 -43.28 -30.32 65.81
N LEU A 510 -44.61 -30.27 65.82
CA LEU A 510 -45.43 -30.15 64.61
C LEU A 510 -45.26 -28.79 63.92
N ILE A 511 -45.19 -27.69 64.67
CA ILE A 511 -44.89 -26.35 64.12
C ILE A 511 -43.48 -26.31 63.53
N GLU A 512 -42.48 -26.81 64.26
CA GLU A 512 -41.09 -26.91 63.78
C GLU A 512 -41.00 -27.74 62.50
N SER A 513 -41.68 -28.88 62.44
CA SER A 513 -41.78 -29.71 61.22
C SER A 513 -42.49 -28.98 60.06
N GLN A 514 -43.50 -28.15 60.34
CA GLN A 514 -44.20 -27.36 59.32
C GLN A 514 -43.33 -26.20 58.81
N GLU A 515 -42.53 -25.58 59.67
CA GLU A 515 -41.55 -24.55 59.31
C GLU A 515 -40.42 -25.15 58.47
N GLU A 516 -39.87 -26.31 58.85
CA GLU A 516 -38.90 -27.07 58.05
C GLU A 516 -39.47 -27.46 56.67
N ILE A 517 -40.71 -27.94 56.60
CA ILE A 517 -41.39 -28.20 55.32
C ILE A 517 -41.58 -26.91 54.51
N GLY A 518 -41.83 -25.77 55.17
CA GLY A 518 -41.86 -24.45 54.56
C GLY A 518 -40.50 -24.08 53.95
N ASP A 519 -39.42 -24.28 54.68
CA ASP A 519 -38.04 -24.02 54.25
C ASP A 519 -37.58 -24.93 53.13
N MET A 520 -37.90 -26.22 53.19
CA MET A 520 -37.62 -27.15 52.10
C MET A 520 -38.43 -26.79 50.84
N LYS A 521 -39.67 -26.31 50.97
CA LYS A 521 -40.44 -25.74 49.85
C LYS A 521 -39.83 -24.44 49.32
N ARG A 522 -39.27 -23.57 50.17
CA ARG A 522 -38.52 -22.36 49.74
C ARG A 522 -37.26 -22.74 48.97
N LYS A 523 -36.43 -23.65 49.52
CA LYS A 523 -35.22 -24.19 48.89
C LYS A 523 -35.52 -24.86 47.56
N PHE A 524 -36.57 -25.67 47.48
CA PHE A 524 -37.02 -26.32 46.23
C PHE A 524 -37.45 -25.31 45.16
N LYS A 525 -38.16 -24.22 45.53
CA LYS A 525 -38.48 -23.14 44.57
C LYS A 525 -37.24 -22.43 44.04
N ILE A 526 -36.27 -22.13 44.91
CA ILE A 526 -34.99 -21.51 44.51
C ILE A 526 -34.21 -22.45 43.58
N MET A 527 -34.10 -23.73 43.95
CA MET A 527 -33.42 -24.75 43.17
C MET A 527 -34.08 -24.97 41.80
N ASN A 528 -35.42 -24.98 41.71
CA ASN A 528 -36.10 -25.05 40.42
C ASN A 528 -35.86 -23.80 39.56
N HIS A 529 -35.80 -22.60 40.16
CA HIS A 529 -35.45 -21.39 39.40
C HIS A 529 -34.01 -21.44 38.90
N GLN A 530 -33.06 -21.93 39.70
CA GLN A 530 -31.68 -22.18 39.27
C GLN A 530 -31.60 -23.24 38.17
N ILE A 531 -32.41 -24.30 38.23
CA ILE A 531 -32.50 -25.31 37.16
C ILE A 531 -33.03 -24.68 35.86
N GLU A 532 -34.03 -23.80 35.92
CA GLU A 532 -34.54 -23.13 34.73
C GLU A 532 -33.55 -22.09 34.16
N GLN A 533 -32.89 -21.31 35.02
CA GLN A 533 -31.78 -20.43 34.62
C GLN A 533 -30.65 -21.22 33.93
N LEU A 534 -30.28 -22.38 34.47
CA LEU A 534 -29.25 -23.24 33.87
C LEU A 534 -29.69 -23.85 32.53
N LYS A 535 -30.99 -24.14 32.32
CA LYS A 535 -31.52 -24.53 30.99
C LYS A 535 -31.50 -23.36 30.01
N GLU A 536 -31.87 -22.15 30.44
CA GLU A 536 -31.80 -20.94 29.61
C GLU A 536 -30.35 -20.62 29.22
N GLU A 537 -29.40 -20.78 30.14
CA GLU A 537 -27.96 -20.71 29.86
C GLU A 537 -27.48 -21.81 28.91
N ILE A 538 -27.91 -23.06 29.08
CA ILE A 538 -27.55 -24.17 28.17
C ILE A 538 -28.08 -23.89 26.77
N THR A 539 -29.37 -23.56 26.64
CA THR A 539 -29.98 -23.28 25.33
C THR A 539 -29.37 -22.05 24.64
N THR A 540 -29.00 -21.00 25.35
CA THR A 540 -28.28 -19.85 24.75
C THR A 540 -26.84 -20.21 24.36
N LYS A 541 -26.16 -21.07 25.11
CA LYS A 541 -24.85 -21.63 24.72
C LYS A 541 -24.96 -22.55 23.51
N ASP A 542 -26.00 -23.37 23.40
CA ASP A 542 -26.26 -24.23 22.24
C ASP A 542 -26.53 -23.40 20.98
N HIS A 543 -27.37 -22.36 21.05
CA HIS A 543 -27.57 -21.43 19.93
C HIS A 543 -26.26 -20.73 19.51
N SER A 544 -25.41 -20.40 20.48
CA SER A 544 -24.08 -19.81 20.22
C SER A 544 -23.14 -20.82 19.55
N LEU A 545 -23.09 -22.07 20.02
CA LEU A 545 -22.30 -23.15 19.42
C LEU A 545 -22.75 -23.48 18.00
N VAL A 546 -24.06 -23.50 17.73
CA VAL A 546 -24.61 -23.69 16.38
C VAL A 546 -24.19 -22.53 15.46
N LYS A 547 -24.24 -21.28 15.95
CA LYS A 547 -23.77 -20.11 15.19
C LYS A 547 -22.27 -20.20 14.88
N GLU A 548 -21.43 -20.45 15.88
CA GLU A 548 -19.98 -20.61 15.72
C GLU A 548 -19.64 -21.75 14.74
N HIS A 549 -20.40 -22.86 14.75
CA HIS A 549 -20.25 -23.94 13.78
C HIS A 549 -20.57 -23.49 12.34
N PHE A 550 -21.63 -22.69 12.13
CA PHE A 550 -21.91 -22.12 10.80
C PHE A 550 -20.86 -21.09 10.36
N ASP A 551 -20.40 -20.22 11.26
CA ASP A 551 -19.36 -19.23 10.97
C ASP A 551 -18.00 -19.91 10.70
N HIS A 552 -17.62 -20.96 11.43
CA HIS A 552 -16.44 -21.79 11.15
C HIS A 552 -16.55 -22.49 9.78
N HIS A 553 -17.71 -23.08 9.46
CA HIS A 553 -17.92 -23.74 8.18
C HIS A 553 -17.90 -22.78 6.99
N LYS A 554 -18.30 -21.51 7.21
CA LYS A 554 -18.11 -20.42 6.25
C LYS A 554 -16.63 -20.07 6.09
N VAL A 555 -15.91 -19.86 7.20
CA VAL A 555 -14.47 -19.55 7.19
C VAL A 555 -13.65 -20.66 6.51
N ASP A 556 -14.00 -21.93 6.67
CA ASP A 556 -13.35 -23.04 5.94
C ASP A 556 -13.60 -22.98 4.43
N LYS A 557 -14.81 -22.63 3.99
CA LYS A 557 -15.11 -22.41 2.56
C LYS A 557 -14.33 -21.23 1.99
N ASP A 558 -14.28 -20.10 2.70
CA ASP A 558 -13.51 -18.92 2.29
C ASP A 558 -11.99 -19.22 2.27
N LYS A 559 -11.51 -20.10 3.17
CA LYS A 559 -10.14 -20.63 3.22
C LYS A 559 -9.84 -21.63 2.10
N GLU A 560 -10.83 -22.38 1.59
CA GLU A 560 -10.68 -23.23 0.41
C GLU A 560 -10.68 -22.42 -0.90
N THR A 561 -11.54 -21.40 -1.04
CA THR A 561 -11.53 -20.51 -2.21
C THR A 561 -10.23 -19.71 -2.27
N LEU A 562 -9.78 -19.11 -1.16
CA LEU A 562 -8.49 -18.41 -1.09
C LEU A 562 -7.29 -19.34 -1.39
N LYS A 563 -7.31 -20.60 -0.97
CA LYS A 563 -6.29 -21.61 -1.39
C LYS A 563 -6.32 -21.86 -2.89
N ALA A 564 -7.50 -22.00 -3.49
CA ALA A 564 -7.65 -22.22 -4.93
C ALA A 564 -7.16 -21.02 -5.74
N GLU A 565 -7.50 -19.80 -5.33
CA GLU A 565 -7.03 -18.55 -5.93
C GLU A 565 -5.52 -18.37 -5.79
N LEU A 566 -4.96 -18.58 -4.59
CA LEU A 566 -3.52 -18.53 -4.35
C LEU A 566 -2.77 -19.56 -5.21
N THR A 567 -3.35 -20.74 -5.42
CA THR A 567 -2.78 -21.78 -6.32
C THR A 567 -2.86 -21.38 -7.80
N ARG A 568 -3.95 -20.72 -8.22
CA ARG A 568 -4.09 -20.12 -9.56
C ARG A 568 -3.07 -19.01 -9.79
N ILE A 569 -2.92 -18.10 -8.82
CA ILE A 569 -1.98 -16.97 -8.88
C ILE A 569 -0.53 -17.48 -8.96
N LYS A 570 -0.14 -18.47 -8.13
CA LYS A 570 1.19 -19.11 -8.23
C LYS A 570 1.48 -19.70 -9.61
N LYS A 571 0.52 -20.41 -10.22
CA LYS A 571 0.67 -20.92 -11.59
C LYS A 571 0.78 -19.80 -12.64
N GLN A 572 0.06 -18.70 -12.45
CA GLN A 572 0.14 -17.53 -13.34
C GLN A 572 1.49 -16.82 -13.22
N ILE A 573 2.03 -16.67 -12.00
CA ILE A 573 3.38 -16.15 -11.73
C ILE A 573 4.42 -17.03 -12.42
N GLN A 574 4.42 -18.35 -12.19
CA GLN A 574 5.34 -19.30 -12.84
C GLN A 574 5.29 -19.24 -14.38
N SER A 575 4.08 -19.09 -14.96
CA SER A 575 3.95 -18.90 -16.41
C SER A 575 4.50 -17.57 -16.91
N SER A 576 4.46 -16.52 -16.08
CA SER A 576 5.01 -15.20 -16.39
C SER A 576 6.54 -15.18 -16.27
N GLU A 577 7.08 -15.81 -15.22
CA GLU A 577 8.53 -16.02 -15.01
C GLU A 577 9.15 -16.78 -16.19
N GLN A 578 8.50 -17.84 -16.69
CA GLN A 578 8.96 -18.57 -17.87
C GLN A 578 8.92 -17.71 -19.16
N ILE A 579 7.93 -16.82 -19.30
CA ILE A 579 7.86 -15.89 -20.44
C ILE A 579 8.99 -14.85 -20.35
N ILE A 580 9.25 -14.30 -19.15
CA ILE A 580 10.35 -13.36 -18.91
C ILE A 580 11.70 -14.02 -19.23
N ALA A 581 11.98 -15.21 -18.71
CA ALA A 581 13.22 -15.94 -18.99
C ALA A 581 13.42 -16.23 -20.48
N ASN A 582 12.33 -16.52 -21.23
CA ASN A 582 12.39 -16.68 -22.67
C ASN A 582 12.70 -15.35 -23.38
N GLN A 583 12.10 -14.24 -22.93
CA GLN A 583 12.35 -12.89 -23.47
C GLN A 583 13.77 -12.39 -23.16
N GLU A 584 14.32 -12.68 -21.99
CA GLU A 584 15.70 -12.36 -21.63
C GLU A 584 16.70 -13.09 -22.53
N GLN A 585 16.44 -14.37 -22.86
CA GLN A 585 17.24 -15.10 -23.86
C GLN A 585 17.12 -14.51 -25.27
N GLU A 586 15.95 -14.00 -25.64
CA GLU A 586 15.73 -13.38 -26.95
C GLU A 586 16.38 -12.00 -27.04
N ILE A 587 16.30 -11.18 -26.00
CA ILE A 587 17.05 -9.92 -25.84
C ILE A 587 18.55 -10.18 -25.93
N THR A 588 19.07 -11.24 -25.27
CA THR A 588 20.48 -11.61 -25.32
C THR A 588 20.94 -11.98 -26.73
N LYS A 589 20.11 -12.72 -27.49
CA LYS A 589 20.39 -13.05 -28.90
C LYS A 589 20.37 -11.81 -29.78
N LEU A 590 19.37 -10.94 -29.61
CA LEU A 590 19.27 -9.68 -30.37
C LEU A 590 20.44 -8.75 -30.07
N ALA A 591 20.94 -8.71 -28.83
CA ALA A 591 22.14 -7.96 -28.46
C ALA A 591 23.40 -8.49 -29.17
N SER A 592 23.58 -9.82 -29.29
CA SER A 592 24.66 -10.42 -30.08
C SER A 592 24.57 -10.00 -31.56
N ILE A 593 23.38 -10.10 -32.16
CA ILE A 593 23.14 -9.72 -33.56
C ILE A 593 23.41 -8.23 -33.80
N ILE A 594 23.06 -7.36 -32.85
CA ILE A 594 23.36 -5.92 -32.91
C ILE A 594 24.88 -5.68 -32.84
N GLN A 595 25.58 -6.35 -31.91
CA GLN A 595 27.04 -6.23 -31.79
C GLN A 595 27.76 -6.71 -33.06
N GLU A 596 27.36 -7.86 -33.61
CA GLU A 596 27.89 -8.40 -34.87
C GLU A 596 27.65 -7.43 -36.05
N ALA A 597 26.47 -6.79 -36.11
CA ALA A 597 26.13 -5.80 -37.13
C ALA A 597 26.92 -4.49 -36.97
N ASP A 598 27.17 -4.01 -35.75
CA ASP A 598 27.98 -2.82 -35.49
C ASP A 598 29.47 -3.07 -35.74
N ASP A 599 29.99 -4.26 -35.41
CA ASP A 599 31.37 -4.67 -35.73
C ASP A 599 31.60 -4.78 -37.24
N GLU A 600 30.63 -5.33 -37.99
CA GLU A 600 30.68 -5.41 -39.46
C GLU A 600 30.57 -4.02 -40.10
N LYS A 601 29.68 -3.16 -39.61
CA LYS A 601 29.61 -1.74 -39.98
C LYS A 601 30.93 -1.01 -39.71
N GLN A 602 31.63 -1.32 -38.62
CA GLN A 602 32.97 -0.77 -38.32
C GLN A 602 34.05 -1.29 -39.26
N ARG A 603 33.96 -2.52 -39.79
CA ARG A 603 34.84 -3.02 -40.86
C ARG A 603 34.58 -2.28 -42.17
N GLN A 604 33.34 -2.21 -42.60
CA GLN A 604 32.95 -1.52 -43.84
C GLN A 604 33.32 -0.03 -43.82
N LEU A 605 33.23 0.64 -42.65
CA LEU A 605 33.71 2.02 -42.49
C LEU A 605 35.23 2.13 -42.67
N LYS A 606 36.01 1.16 -42.17
CA LYS A 606 37.48 1.14 -42.33
C LYS A 606 37.88 0.88 -43.79
N GLU A 607 37.20 -0.05 -44.47
CA GLU A 607 37.41 -0.31 -45.90
C GLU A 607 37.02 0.90 -46.78
N TYR A 608 35.89 1.54 -46.50
CA TYR A 608 35.47 2.77 -47.18
C TYR A 608 36.49 3.91 -47.00
N ASN A 609 37.04 4.07 -45.79
CA ASN A 609 38.11 5.04 -45.52
C ASN A 609 39.42 4.67 -46.25
N ALA A 610 39.76 3.39 -46.38
CA ALA A 610 40.91 2.96 -47.20
C ALA A 610 40.70 3.31 -48.68
N VAL A 611 39.51 3.04 -49.23
CA VAL A 611 39.15 3.41 -50.62
C VAL A 611 39.15 4.94 -50.84
N ILE A 612 38.76 5.74 -49.84
CA ILE A 612 38.94 7.20 -49.87
C ILE A 612 40.42 7.58 -49.95
N ASN A 613 41.26 6.99 -49.11
CA ASN A 613 42.70 7.28 -49.08
C ASN A 613 43.36 6.90 -50.41
N ASP A 614 43.03 5.74 -50.98
CA ASP A 614 43.54 5.31 -52.29
C ASP A 614 43.05 6.21 -53.43
N ARG A 615 41.76 6.59 -53.43
CA ARG A 615 41.21 7.58 -54.38
C ARG A 615 41.97 8.90 -54.31
N ASP A 616 42.24 9.41 -53.11
CA ASP A 616 42.87 10.72 -52.94
C ASP A 616 44.39 10.67 -53.19
N ASN A 617 45.06 9.54 -52.89
CA ASN A 617 46.42 9.24 -53.33
C ASN A 617 46.52 9.21 -54.88
N LEU A 618 45.63 8.48 -55.55
CA LEU A 618 45.57 8.41 -57.01
C LEU A 618 45.25 9.77 -57.63
N ARG A 619 44.36 10.56 -57.00
CA ARG A 619 44.03 11.93 -57.41
C ARG A 619 45.25 12.85 -57.29
N ALA A 620 46.01 12.77 -56.21
CA ALA A 620 47.24 13.54 -56.04
C ALA A 620 48.30 13.17 -57.09
N GLN A 621 48.51 11.87 -57.34
CA GLN A 621 49.39 11.40 -58.41
C GLN A 621 48.93 11.91 -59.79
N LEU A 622 47.63 11.85 -60.08
CA LEU A 622 47.08 12.29 -61.37
C LEU A 622 47.16 13.81 -61.56
N ILE A 623 47.09 14.61 -60.49
CA ILE A 623 47.40 16.05 -60.55
C ILE A 623 48.86 16.27 -60.92
N LEU A 624 49.80 15.63 -60.20
CA LEU A 624 51.23 15.74 -60.48
C LEU A 624 51.59 15.31 -61.91
N ARG A 625 51.02 14.21 -62.42
CA ARG A 625 51.21 13.78 -63.82
C ARG A 625 50.65 14.77 -64.84
N ASN A 626 49.54 15.45 -64.54
CA ASN A 626 49.02 16.51 -65.42
C ASN A 626 49.91 17.76 -65.40
N GLU A 627 50.54 18.08 -64.27
CA GLU A 627 51.52 19.17 -64.16
C GLU A 627 52.82 18.84 -64.89
N GLU A 628 53.34 17.62 -64.76
CA GLU A 628 54.45 17.08 -65.57
C GLU A 628 54.15 17.17 -67.07
N LEU A 629 52.98 16.69 -67.51
CA LEU A 629 52.55 16.75 -68.91
C LEU A 629 52.45 18.20 -69.41
N LYS A 630 51.89 19.11 -68.61
CA LYS A 630 51.79 20.54 -68.96
C LYS A 630 53.17 21.18 -69.10
N ALA A 631 54.11 20.87 -68.20
CA ALA A 631 55.49 21.32 -68.29
C ALA A 631 56.21 20.77 -69.53
N LEU A 632 55.98 19.49 -69.87
CA LEU A 632 56.50 18.87 -71.10
C LEU A 632 55.90 19.51 -72.36
N TYR A 633 54.60 19.81 -72.40
CA TYR A 633 53.97 20.48 -73.54
C TYR A 633 54.53 21.90 -73.76
N GLU A 634 54.71 22.70 -72.71
CA GLU A 634 55.35 24.01 -72.83
C GLU A 634 56.83 23.89 -73.23
N LYS A 635 57.57 22.90 -72.70
CA LYS A 635 58.95 22.62 -73.13
C LYS A 635 59.03 22.28 -74.63
N ILE A 636 58.13 21.43 -75.13
CA ILE A 636 58.03 21.08 -76.56
C ILE A 636 57.64 22.30 -77.40
N LYS A 637 56.73 23.15 -76.92
CA LYS A 637 56.28 24.38 -77.58
C LYS A 637 57.42 25.42 -77.69
N ILE A 638 58.20 25.60 -76.62
CA ILE A 638 59.42 26.42 -76.62
C ILE A 638 60.45 25.83 -77.61
N GLN A 639 60.76 24.54 -77.52
CA GLN A 639 61.71 23.88 -78.41
C GLN A 639 61.31 23.98 -79.90
N LYS A 640 60.03 23.82 -80.23
CA LYS A 640 59.51 24.02 -81.60
C LYS A 640 59.69 25.47 -82.07
N SER A 641 59.46 26.45 -81.19
CA SER A 641 59.68 27.87 -81.50
C SER A 641 61.16 28.15 -81.77
N THR A 642 62.06 27.70 -80.88
CA THR A 642 63.52 27.82 -81.04
C THR A 642 64.01 27.13 -82.32
N LEU A 643 63.51 25.93 -82.62
CA LEU A 643 63.86 25.20 -83.84
C LEU A 643 63.40 25.94 -85.11
N ASN A 644 62.18 26.50 -85.12
CA ASN A 644 61.67 27.28 -86.24
C ASN A 644 62.48 28.58 -86.46
N ILE A 645 62.85 29.28 -85.38
CA ILE A 645 63.75 30.45 -85.46
C ILE A 645 65.12 30.04 -86.02
N GLY A 646 65.71 28.95 -85.53
CA GLY A 646 66.97 28.41 -86.03
C GLY A 646 66.90 27.95 -87.49
N GLN A 647 65.76 27.40 -87.93
CA GLN A 647 65.52 27.01 -89.32
C GLN A 647 65.43 28.22 -90.26
N VAL A 648 64.78 29.31 -89.84
CA VAL A 648 64.74 30.57 -90.58
C VAL A 648 66.16 31.15 -90.70
N GLN A 649 66.89 31.27 -89.59
CA GLN A 649 68.27 31.77 -89.57
C GLN A 649 69.21 30.90 -90.43
N TYR A 650 69.07 29.57 -90.38
CA TYR A 650 69.83 28.66 -91.24
C TYR A 650 69.50 28.87 -92.72
N ALA A 651 68.22 29.02 -93.07
CA ALA A 651 67.80 29.30 -94.45
C ALA A 651 68.31 30.68 -94.95
N GLU A 652 68.47 31.66 -94.07
CA GLU A 652 69.12 32.94 -94.37
C GLU A 652 70.62 32.76 -94.61
N ARG A 653 71.34 32.05 -93.72
CA ARG A 653 72.77 31.74 -93.94
C ARG A 653 73.03 30.94 -95.21
N VAL A 654 72.14 30.01 -95.59
CA VAL A 654 72.24 29.28 -96.87
C VAL A 654 72.01 30.21 -98.07
N LYS A 655 71.16 31.24 -97.97
CA LYS A 655 71.03 32.27 -99.02
C LYS A 655 72.27 33.15 -99.11
N GLU A 656 72.84 33.57 -97.97
CA GLU A 656 74.09 34.33 -97.93
C GLU A 656 75.26 33.54 -98.55
N VAL A 657 75.43 32.27 -98.18
CA VAL A 657 76.46 31.39 -98.75
C VAL A 657 76.29 31.27 -100.26
N ARG A 658 75.08 31.02 -100.77
CA ARG A 658 74.83 30.98 -102.23
C ARG A 658 75.11 32.31 -102.93
N ALA A 659 74.81 33.44 -102.29
CA ALA A 659 75.14 34.75 -102.83
C ALA A 659 76.67 35.00 -102.87
N LEU A 660 77.41 34.49 -101.88
CA LEU A 660 78.88 34.52 -101.86
C LEU A 660 79.49 33.56 -102.88
N GLU A 661 78.96 32.34 -103.03
CA GLU A 661 79.34 31.39 -104.08
C GLU A 661 79.16 32.00 -105.48
N GLN A 662 78.01 32.61 -105.74
CA GLN A 662 77.78 33.32 -107.00
C GLN A 662 78.69 34.54 -107.17
N ARG A 663 79.01 35.27 -106.08
CA ARG A 663 79.97 36.39 -106.12
C ARG A 663 81.38 35.90 -106.46
N VAL A 664 81.81 34.76 -105.92
CA VAL A 664 83.08 34.09 -106.23
C VAL A 664 83.10 33.61 -107.68
N LEU A 665 82.04 32.95 -108.17
CA LEU A 665 81.94 32.54 -109.58
C LEU A 665 82.01 33.74 -110.54
N ASN A 666 81.33 34.85 -110.21
CA ASN A 666 81.41 36.08 -111.01
C ASN A 666 82.83 36.67 -110.99
N LEU A 667 83.50 36.71 -109.84
CA LEU A 667 84.89 37.17 -109.73
C LEU A 667 85.88 36.25 -110.47
N MET A 668 85.64 34.94 -110.49
CA MET A 668 86.42 33.99 -111.29
C MET A 668 86.22 34.18 -112.80
N ALA A 669 85.00 34.54 -113.22
CA ALA A 669 84.71 34.87 -114.63
C ALA A 669 85.32 36.22 -115.04
N GLU A 670 85.27 37.23 -114.17
CA GLU A 670 85.96 38.52 -114.35
C GLU A 670 87.49 38.29 -114.43
N TYR A 671 88.05 37.47 -113.53
CA TYR A 671 89.47 37.10 -113.55
C TYR A 671 89.90 36.44 -114.87
N ARG A 672 89.18 35.39 -115.32
CA ARG A 672 89.48 34.73 -116.59
C ARG A 672 89.39 35.69 -117.77
N LYS A 673 88.40 36.58 -117.79
CA LYS A 673 88.28 37.61 -118.83
C LYS A 673 89.47 38.59 -118.82
N THR A 674 90.01 38.94 -117.64
CA THR A 674 91.24 39.74 -117.57
C THR A 674 92.49 38.95 -117.93
N GLU A 675 92.53 37.65 -117.66
CA GLU A 675 93.60 36.73 -118.06
C GLU A 675 93.66 36.57 -119.59
N GLU A 676 92.50 36.41 -120.25
CA GLU A 676 92.33 36.48 -121.70
C GLU A 676 92.83 37.82 -122.27
N GLN A 677 92.46 38.95 -121.67
CA GLN A 677 92.96 40.28 -122.07
C GLN A 677 94.48 40.44 -121.90
N ILE A 678 95.06 39.84 -120.86
CA ILE A 678 96.50 39.80 -120.65
C ILE A 678 97.18 38.95 -121.73
N SER A 679 96.57 37.83 -122.16
CA SER A 679 97.12 37.01 -123.25
C SER A 679 97.24 37.79 -124.56
N CYS A 680 96.17 38.49 -124.97
CA CYS A 680 96.16 39.39 -126.14
C CYS A 680 97.16 40.56 -126.04
N THR A 681 97.64 40.89 -124.83
CA THR A 681 98.66 41.93 -124.63
C THR A 681 100.03 41.50 -125.19
N GLY A 682 100.27 40.20 -125.39
CA GLY A 682 101.44 39.70 -126.12
C GLY A 682 101.39 40.08 -127.60
N ASP A 683 100.29 39.75 -128.28
CA ASP A 683 100.10 40.04 -129.70
C ASP A 683 100.04 41.55 -129.96
N LEU A 684 99.36 42.31 -129.10
CA LEU A 684 99.35 43.78 -129.17
C LEU A 684 100.73 44.40 -129.00
N LYS A 685 101.64 43.79 -128.21
CA LYS A 685 103.05 44.22 -128.16
C LYS A 685 103.83 43.81 -129.41
N GLY A 686 103.53 42.66 -130.00
CA GLY A 686 104.11 42.25 -131.28
C GLY A 686 103.73 43.20 -132.43
N GLU A 687 102.45 43.54 -132.52
CA GLU A 687 101.94 44.54 -133.47
C GLU A 687 102.45 45.95 -133.17
N LEU A 688 102.54 46.36 -131.90
CA LEU A 688 103.15 47.64 -131.54
C LEU A 688 104.63 47.69 -131.94
N LEU A 689 105.41 46.64 -131.72
CA LEU A 689 106.82 46.56 -132.15
C LEU A 689 106.97 46.48 -133.68
N ARG A 690 105.98 45.95 -134.40
CA ARG A 690 105.92 46.01 -135.87
C ARG A 690 105.65 47.44 -136.32
N LEU A 691 104.58 48.05 -135.82
CA LEU A 691 104.18 49.41 -136.13
C LEU A 691 105.24 50.44 -135.71
N GLU A 692 105.97 50.24 -134.61
CA GLU A 692 107.12 51.09 -134.24
C GLU A 692 108.29 50.94 -135.20
N ARG A 693 108.54 49.74 -135.75
CA ARG A 693 109.59 49.49 -136.73
C ARG A 693 109.23 50.07 -138.10
N ASP A 694 107.98 49.91 -138.52
CA ASP A 694 107.42 50.50 -139.74
C ASP A 694 107.39 52.04 -139.62
N LEU A 695 106.97 52.56 -138.46
CA LEU A 695 107.01 53.99 -138.11
C LEU A 695 108.45 54.51 -138.03
N LEU A 696 109.45 53.72 -137.62
CA LEU A 696 110.84 54.13 -137.63
C LEU A 696 111.41 54.20 -139.06
N GLN A 697 111.03 53.26 -139.93
CA GLN A 697 111.37 53.32 -141.36
C GLN A 697 110.73 54.55 -142.02
N GLU A 698 109.41 54.74 -141.85
CA GLU A 698 108.72 55.92 -142.36
C GLU A 698 109.21 57.22 -141.70
N ARG A 699 109.58 57.24 -140.41
CA ARG A 699 110.21 58.43 -139.79
C ARG A 699 111.60 58.72 -140.36
N THR A 700 112.41 57.71 -140.67
CA THR A 700 113.73 57.90 -141.30
C THR A 700 113.56 58.47 -142.71
N LYS A 701 112.62 57.91 -143.47
CA LYS A 701 112.23 58.32 -144.83
C LYS A 701 111.60 59.72 -144.85
N ILE A 702 110.66 60.01 -143.95
CA ILE A 702 110.10 61.34 -143.73
C ILE A 702 111.19 62.32 -143.30
N LYS A 703 112.14 61.95 -142.43
CA LYS A 703 113.20 62.86 -141.99
C LYS A 703 114.13 63.25 -143.15
N ALA A 704 114.53 62.30 -143.99
CA ALA A 704 115.26 62.59 -145.23
C ALA A 704 114.45 63.53 -146.14
N LEU A 705 113.18 63.20 -146.40
CA LEU A 705 112.29 64.01 -147.23
C LEU A 705 111.92 65.38 -146.62
N SER A 706 112.00 65.55 -145.29
CA SER A 706 111.72 66.82 -144.59
C SER A 706 112.96 67.70 -144.45
N GLU A 707 114.16 67.13 -144.57
CA GLU A 707 115.40 67.89 -144.72
C GLU A 707 115.57 68.37 -146.17
N GLU A 708 114.95 67.70 -147.15
CA GLU A 708 114.78 68.20 -148.54
C GLU A 708 113.59 69.17 -148.73
N LEU A 709 112.63 69.23 -147.80
CA LEU A 709 111.36 69.95 -147.99
C LEU A 709 111.11 71.02 -146.92
N ASP A 710 111.69 72.21 -147.15
CA ASP A 710 111.14 73.55 -146.83
C ASP A 710 110.70 73.84 -145.36
N HIS A 711 111.24 74.83 -144.64
CA HIS A 711 111.14 76.28 -144.95
C HIS A 711 110.17 76.61 -146.12
N PRO A 712 108.81 76.67 -145.92
CA PRO A 712 108.24 77.63 -144.96
C PRO A 712 106.80 77.38 -144.38
N MET A 713 106.41 78.24 -143.42
CA MET A 713 105.04 78.79 -143.18
C MET A 713 103.78 77.93 -142.80
N ASN A 714 103.77 77.37 -141.57
CA ASN A 714 102.93 77.81 -140.40
C ASN A 714 101.35 77.95 -140.43
N VAL A 715 100.72 77.87 -139.23
CA VAL A 715 99.38 78.38 -138.74
C VAL A 715 98.18 77.38 -138.54
N HIS A 716 97.33 77.62 -137.50
CA HIS A 716 96.29 76.73 -136.88
C HIS A 716 94.79 77.16 -137.05
N ARG A 717 93.80 76.37 -136.51
CA ARG A 717 92.40 76.88 -136.27
C ARG A 717 91.46 76.17 -135.22
N TRP A 718 90.94 76.99 -134.27
CA TRP A 718 89.59 77.13 -133.58
C TRP A 718 88.69 75.93 -133.13
N ARG A 719 87.74 75.99 -132.14
CA ARG A 719 87.46 76.86 -130.92
C ARG A 719 86.47 76.20 -129.88
N LYS A 720 85.27 76.76 -129.56
CA LYS A 720 84.36 76.42 -128.40
C LYS A 720 82.96 77.13 -128.51
N LEU A 721 81.89 76.75 -127.75
CA LEU A 721 80.71 77.60 -127.35
C LEU A 721 79.73 76.96 -126.31
N GLU A 722 78.86 77.74 -125.63
CA GLU A 722 77.99 77.39 -124.45
C GLU A 722 76.65 78.21 -124.38
N GLY A 723 75.69 77.89 -123.47
CA GLY A 723 74.42 78.65 -123.23
C GLY A 723 73.53 78.15 -122.05
N SER A 724 72.54 78.93 -121.56
CA SER A 724 71.71 78.63 -120.34
C SER A 724 70.28 79.26 -120.32
N ASP A 725 69.34 78.74 -119.50
CA ASP A 725 67.91 79.19 -119.41
C ASP A 725 67.38 79.42 -117.96
N PRO A 726 66.45 80.37 -117.69
CA PRO A 726 66.04 80.76 -116.33
C PRO A 726 64.91 79.96 -115.64
N LYS A 727 64.19 79.04 -116.30
CA LYS A 727 62.89 78.50 -115.80
C LYS A 727 62.94 77.71 -114.48
N ARG A 728 64.13 77.39 -113.95
CA ARG A 728 64.30 76.49 -112.80
C ARG A 728 63.83 77.07 -111.45
N LEU A 729 63.81 78.40 -111.28
CA LEU A 729 63.74 79.02 -109.96
C LEU A 729 62.33 79.07 -109.36
N ASP A 730 61.29 79.32 -110.16
CA ASP A 730 59.90 79.36 -109.65
C ASP A 730 59.32 77.97 -109.34
N MET A 731 59.82 76.92 -110.02
CA MET A 731 59.48 75.54 -109.70
C MET A 731 59.85 75.19 -108.24
N ILE A 732 61.04 75.63 -107.79
CA ILE A 732 61.55 75.39 -106.44
C ILE A 732 60.67 76.08 -105.38
N ARG A 733 60.24 77.33 -105.64
CA ARG A 733 59.34 78.07 -104.74
C ARG A 733 58.00 77.35 -104.54
N LYS A 734 57.44 76.76 -105.59
CA LYS A 734 56.15 76.05 -105.54
C LYS A 734 56.22 74.76 -104.71
N ILE A 735 57.34 74.03 -104.79
CA ILE A 735 57.61 72.83 -103.98
C ILE A 735 57.64 73.16 -102.47
N GLN A 736 58.38 74.22 -102.07
CA GLN A 736 58.52 74.60 -100.67
C GLN A 736 57.21 75.06 -99.99
N VAL A 737 56.24 75.57 -100.76
CA VAL A 737 54.92 75.93 -100.22
C VAL A 737 54.08 74.68 -99.96
N LEU A 738 54.15 73.67 -100.83
CA LEU A 738 53.42 72.41 -100.66
C LEU A 738 53.97 71.59 -99.48
N GLN A 739 55.30 71.49 -99.33
CA GLN A 739 55.93 70.80 -98.20
C GLN A 739 55.49 71.36 -96.84
N ARG A 740 55.41 72.69 -96.69
CA ARG A 740 54.93 73.33 -95.44
C ARG A 740 53.45 73.06 -95.13
N LYS A 741 52.59 72.87 -96.15
CA LYS A 741 51.20 72.44 -95.93
C LYS A 741 51.09 70.97 -95.52
N LEU A 742 51.96 70.11 -96.07
CA LEU A 742 51.96 68.68 -95.76
C LEU A 742 52.36 68.41 -94.30
N ILE A 743 53.47 69.02 -93.84
CA ILE A 743 53.97 68.86 -92.46
C ILE A 743 52.89 69.20 -91.43
N LYS A 744 52.23 70.36 -91.58
CA LYS A 744 51.16 70.79 -90.66
C LYS A 744 49.95 69.84 -90.63
N LYS A 745 49.68 69.10 -91.72
CA LYS A 745 48.63 68.07 -91.74
C LYS A 745 49.05 66.75 -91.11
N CYS A 746 50.33 66.38 -91.18
CA CYS A 746 50.86 65.25 -90.43
C CYS A 746 50.81 65.52 -88.91
N GLU A 747 51.14 66.75 -88.48
CA GLU A 747 51.04 67.18 -87.08
C GLU A 747 49.60 67.11 -86.55
N GLU A 748 48.62 67.64 -87.29
CA GLU A 748 47.19 67.55 -86.94
C GLU A 748 46.66 66.11 -86.87
N THR A 749 47.23 65.19 -87.65
CA THR A 749 46.82 63.77 -87.65
C THR A 749 47.41 63.06 -86.43
N CYS A 750 48.72 63.23 -86.19
CA CYS A 750 49.42 62.65 -85.04
C CYS A 750 48.78 63.06 -83.68
N MET A 751 48.36 64.32 -83.52
CA MET A 751 47.63 64.75 -82.31
C MET A 751 46.24 64.11 -82.16
N LYS A 752 45.57 63.73 -83.26
CA LYS A 752 44.29 63.01 -83.20
C LYS A 752 44.48 61.54 -82.86
N ASP A 753 45.50 60.90 -83.44
CA ASP A 753 45.82 59.50 -83.15
C ASP A 753 46.20 59.33 -81.67
N LEU A 754 46.98 60.26 -81.12
CA LEU A 754 47.29 60.30 -79.67
C LEU A 754 46.02 60.43 -78.81
N LEU A 755 45.09 61.31 -79.19
CA LEU A 755 43.82 61.51 -78.48
C LEU A 755 42.92 60.27 -78.57
N ILE A 756 42.95 59.52 -79.67
CA ILE A 756 42.24 58.25 -79.81
C ILE A 756 42.80 57.21 -78.84
N VAL A 757 44.13 57.04 -78.76
CA VAL A 757 44.78 56.11 -77.83
C VAL A 757 44.43 56.42 -76.37
N GLU A 758 44.38 57.70 -75.98
CA GLU A 758 43.92 58.10 -74.64
C GLU A 758 42.44 57.72 -74.38
N LYS A 759 41.55 57.91 -75.37
CA LYS A 759 40.13 57.56 -75.23
C LYS A 759 39.88 56.05 -75.24
N GLU A 760 40.63 55.28 -76.02
CA GLU A 760 40.58 53.81 -76.00
C GLU A 760 41.06 53.26 -74.67
N LYS A 761 42.16 53.81 -74.13
CA LYS A 761 42.65 53.44 -72.79
C LYS A 761 41.63 53.73 -71.70
N LEU A 762 41.04 54.94 -71.72
CA LEU A 762 39.98 55.32 -70.78
C LEU A 762 38.74 54.44 -70.92
N TYR A 763 38.37 54.03 -72.14
CA TYR A 763 37.25 53.12 -72.40
C TYR A 763 37.52 51.70 -71.85
N VAL A 764 38.74 51.18 -72.00
CA VAL A 764 39.16 49.89 -71.41
C VAL A 764 39.17 49.95 -69.88
N GLU A 765 39.66 51.05 -69.29
CA GLU A 765 39.63 51.27 -67.84
C GLU A 765 38.18 51.34 -67.32
N LEU A 766 37.29 52.08 -67.99
CA LEU A 766 35.87 52.17 -67.62
C LEU A 766 35.15 50.82 -67.77
N LYS A 767 35.47 50.05 -68.83
CA LYS A 767 34.93 48.70 -69.05
C LYS A 767 35.41 47.70 -67.99
N ASN A 768 36.65 47.82 -67.53
CA ASN A 768 37.19 47.03 -66.43
C ASN A 768 36.58 47.40 -65.06
N VAL A 769 36.15 48.65 -64.88
CA VAL A 769 35.37 49.07 -63.69
C VAL A 769 33.94 48.53 -63.77
N LEU A 770 33.26 48.63 -64.91
CA LEU A 770 31.92 48.06 -65.10
C LEU A 770 31.90 46.54 -64.90
N ALA A 771 32.88 45.83 -65.45
CA ALA A 771 33.03 44.37 -65.27
C ALA A 771 33.41 43.93 -63.84
N ARG A 772 33.67 44.88 -62.93
CA ARG A 772 33.90 44.64 -61.49
C ARG A 772 32.69 45.01 -60.62
N GLN A 773 31.66 45.64 -61.17
CA GLN A 773 30.41 45.86 -60.45
C GLN A 773 29.52 44.61 -60.59
N PRO A 774 28.98 44.06 -59.48
CA PRO A 774 28.00 42.98 -59.56
C PRO A 774 26.74 43.47 -60.29
N GLY A 775 26.19 42.63 -61.18
CA GLY A 775 24.93 42.92 -61.85
C GLY A 775 23.76 43.06 -60.86
N PRO A 776 22.63 43.68 -61.25
CA PRO A 776 21.52 43.98 -60.35
C PRO A 776 20.99 42.74 -59.59
N GLU A 777 20.89 41.59 -60.27
CA GLU A 777 20.49 40.31 -59.65
C GLU A 777 21.45 39.86 -58.54
N VAL A 778 22.76 40.11 -58.70
CA VAL A 778 23.79 39.79 -57.70
C VAL A 778 23.77 40.82 -56.55
N ALA A 779 23.38 42.07 -56.81
CA ALA A 779 23.17 43.08 -55.77
C ALA A 779 21.92 42.76 -54.92
N GLU A 780 20.83 42.28 -55.53
CA GLU A 780 19.64 41.79 -54.81
C GLU A 780 19.95 40.52 -54.01
N GLN A 781 20.68 39.56 -54.60
CA GLN A 781 21.16 38.38 -53.86
C GLN A 781 22.06 38.78 -52.69
N LEU A 782 22.96 39.75 -52.85
CA LEU A 782 23.78 40.28 -51.75
C LEU A 782 22.95 40.92 -50.64
N LEU A 783 21.87 41.64 -50.97
CA LEU A 783 20.92 42.16 -49.96
C LEU A 783 20.23 41.03 -49.19
N VAL A 784 19.74 40.00 -49.89
CA VAL A 784 19.10 38.82 -49.28
C VAL A 784 20.10 38.02 -48.42
N TYR A 785 21.33 37.84 -48.88
CA TYR A 785 22.39 37.20 -48.09
C TYR A 785 22.81 38.06 -46.88
N GLN A 786 22.85 39.38 -47.00
CA GLN A 786 23.18 40.29 -45.90
C GLN A 786 22.08 40.31 -44.82
N ASP A 787 20.79 40.25 -45.21
CA ASP A 787 19.69 40.11 -44.26
C ASP A 787 19.65 38.73 -43.59
N ASN A 788 19.90 37.65 -44.34
CA ASN A 788 20.09 36.31 -43.76
C ASN A 788 21.31 36.25 -42.83
N LEU A 789 22.40 36.97 -43.13
CA LEU A 789 23.54 37.11 -42.23
C LEU A 789 23.15 37.86 -40.95
N LYS A 790 22.41 38.97 -41.04
CA LYS A 790 21.89 39.68 -39.85
C LYS A 790 21.02 38.77 -38.98
N LYS A 791 20.10 38.01 -39.59
CA LYS A 791 19.24 37.02 -38.90
C LYS A 791 20.06 35.90 -38.24
N LYS A 792 21.08 35.38 -38.94
CA LYS A 792 21.99 34.35 -38.38
C LYS A 792 22.90 34.90 -37.29
N HIS A 793 23.36 36.13 -37.39
CA HIS A 793 24.16 36.79 -36.36
C HIS A 793 23.32 37.13 -35.11
N ALA A 794 22.04 37.47 -35.28
CA ALA A 794 21.08 37.59 -34.17
C ALA A 794 20.80 36.23 -33.48
N GLN A 795 20.62 35.15 -34.25
CA GLN A 795 20.52 33.79 -33.69
C GLN A 795 21.80 33.38 -32.94
N MET A 796 22.97 33.65 -33.53
CA MET A 796 24.28 33.40 -32.90
C MET A 796 24.42 34.17 -31.59
N LYS A 797 24.05 35.46 -31.55
CA LYS A 797 24.09 36.28 -30.33
C LYS A 797 23.11 35.79 -29.26
N ASN A 798 21.95 35.27 -29.63
CA ASN A 798 21.04 34.64 -28.67
C ASN A 798 21.65 33.34 -28.11
N MET A 799 22.26 32.50 -28.96
CA MET A 799 22.99 31.32 -28.51
C MET A 799 24.22 31.67 -27.64
N GLU A 800 24.89 32.79 -27.89
CA GLU A 800 25.96 33.32 -27.03
C GLU A 800 25.42 33.74 -25.65
N ASN A 801 24.27 34.42 -25.59
CA ASN A 801 23.60 34.78 -24.33
C ASN A 801 23.13 33.53 -23.56
N GLU A 802 22.57 32.53 -24.24
CA GLU A 802 22.19 31.24 -23.65
C GLU A 802 23.43 30.50 -23.13
N LEU A 803 24.52 30.48 -23.89
CA LEU A 803 25.80 29.91 -23.48
C LEU A 803 26.43 30.67 -22.29
N GLU A 804 26.30 31.99 -22.21
CA GLU A 804 26.70 32.82 -21.06
C GLU A 804 25.87 32.48 -19.81
N MET A 805 24.55 32.28 -19.97
CA MET A 805 23.66 31.81 -18.91
C MET A 805 24.05 30.41 -18.42
N TYR A 806 24.28 29.45 -19.31
CA TYR A 806 24.75 28.12 -18.91
C TYR A 806 26.15 28.17 -18.27
N LYS A 807 27.05 29.05 -18.72
CA LYS A 807 28.33 29.33 -18.03
C LYS A 807 28.13 29.96 -16.66
N ALA A 808 27.09 30.76 -16.43
CA ALA A 808 26.74 31.28 -15.10
C ALA A 808 26.24 30.15 -14.19
N GLN A 809 25.29 29.34 -14.67
CA GLN A 809 24.75 28.18 -13.93
C GLN A 809 25.84 27.16 -13.57
N VAL A 810 26.80 26.89 -14.47
CA VAL A 810 27.98 26.03 -14.19
C VAL A 810 28.95 26.69 -13.19
N ARG A 811 29.04 28.03 -13.13
CA ARG A 811 29.79 28.74 -12.09
C ARG A 811 29.11 28.61 -10.72
N GLU A 812 27.78 28.71 -10.66
CA GLU A 812 27.00 28.47 -9.44
C GLU A 812 27.16 27.02 -8.95
N TYR A 813 26.99 26.02 -9.82
CA TYR A 813 27.20 24.61 -9.43
C TYR A 813 28.63 24.31 -8.98
N LYS A 814 29.66 24.95 -9.56
CA LYS A 814 31.04 24.87 -9.03
C LYS A 814 31.18 25.51 -7.65
N HIS A 815 30.48 26.61 -7.38
CA HIS A 815 30.50 27.26 -6.07
C HIS A 815 29.73 26.44 -5.01
N ASP A 816 28.59 25.84 -5.37
CA ASP A 816 27.85 24.91 -4.50
C ASP A 816 28.66 23.65 -4.19
N LEU A 817 29.33 23.05 -5.18
CA LEU A 817 30.25 21.93 -4.96
C LEU A 817 31.39 22.32 -4.02
N GLN A 818 32.02 23.48 -4.23
CA GLN A 818 33.07 23.99 -3.33
C GLN A 818 32.55 24.35 -1.92
N ARG A 819 31.26 24.68 -1.75
CA ARG A 819 30.64 24.82 -0.43
C ARG A 819 30.47 23.44 0.22
N ILE A 820 29.92 22.47 -0.51
CA ILE A 820 29.70 21.10 -0.03
C ILE A 820 31.03 20.43 0.35
N ASP A 821 32.09 20.59 -0.45
CA ASP A 821 33.43 20.10 -0.11
C ASP A 821 33.99 20.75 1.17
N LYS A 822 33.76 22.06 1.37
CA LYS A 822 34.14 22.75 2.62
C LYS A 822 33.32 22.28 3.81
N GLU A 823 32.01 22.08 3.65
CA GLU A 823 31.11 21.57 4.68
C GLU A 823 31.49 20.12 5.05
N MET A 824 31.80 19.27 4.07
CA MET A 824 32.25 17.90 4.26
C MET A 824 33.64 17.81 4.89
N LEU A 825 34.57 18.71 4.52
CA LEU A 825 35.88 18.83 5.17
C LEU A 825 35.76 19.34 6.62
N GLN A 826 34.85 20.28 6.89
CA GLN A 826 34.53 20.73 8.26
C GLN A 826 33.89 19.60 9.07
N LEU A 827 33.00 18.80 8.49
CA LEU A 827 32.39 17.64 9.13
C LEU A 827 33.44 16.57 9.46
N LYS A 828 34.34 16.27 8.52
CA LYS A 828 35.49 15.38 8.72
C LYS A 828 36.42 15.89 9.82
N ASN A 829 36.70 17.19 9.88
CA ASN A 829 37.54 17.78 10.92
C ASN A 829 36.85 17.74 12.30
N LYS A 830 35.54 17.99 12.38
CA LYS A 830 34.74 17.83 13.62
C LYS A 830 34.73 16.38 14.09
N TRP A 831 34.56 15.42 13.19
CA TRP A 831 34.61 14.00 13.51
C TRP A 831 36.00 13.58 14.00
N LEU A 832 37.08 14.02 13.34
CA LEU A 832 38.46 13.80 13.81
C LEU A 832 38.72 14.43 15.18
N GLN A 833 38.14 15.61 15.47
CA GLN A 833 38.21 16.24 16.80
C GLN A 833 37.43 15.46 17.86
N GLN A 834 36.27 14.87 17.52
CA GLN A 834 35.55 13.99 18.44
C GLN A 834 36.34 12.71 18.74
N VAL A 835 36.88 12.04 17.71
CA VAL A 835 37.72 10.85 17.88
C VAL A 835 39.00 11.17 18.68
N GLN A 836 39.60 12.35 18.48
CA GLN A 836 40.74 12.80 19.29
C GLN A 836 40.36 13.15 20.73
N ALA A 837 39.14 13.65 20.99
CA ALA A 837 38.64 13.90 22.34
C ALA A 837 38.33 12.60 23.10
N GLU A 838 37.71 11.62 22.42
CA GLU A 838 37.47 10.27 22.96
C GLU A 838 38.79 9.54 23.25
N ALA A 839 39.81 9.69 22.38
CA ALA A 839 41.15 9.14 22.59
C ALA A 839 42.00 9.89 23.64
N ALA A 840 41.55 11.04 24.15
CA ALA A 840 42.27 11.86 25.13
C ALA A 840 41.72 11.75 26.56
N ALA A 841 40.70 10.93 26.81
CA ALA A 841 40.13 10.71 28.14
C ALA A 841 40.97 9.68 28.96
N PRO A 842 41.52 10.04 30.13
CA PRO A 842 42.34 9.14 30.94
C PRO A 842 41.49 8.20 31.83
N PRO A 843 41.85 6.90 32.00
CA PRO A 843 41.03 5.93 32.74
C PRO A 843 41.43 5.74 34.22
N LEU A 844 40.52 6.06 35.14
CA LEU A 844 40.48 5.72 36.58
C LEU A 844 38.99 5.72 37.01
N GLY A 845 38.46 4.85 37.88
CA GLY A 845 38.96 3.67 38.60
C GLY A 845 37.77 2.86 39.18
N PRO A 846 37.98 1.66 39.79
CA PRO A 846 36.90 0.69 40.04
C PRO A 846 36.48 0.53 41.52
N GLU A 847 35.27 -0.03 41.74
CA GLU A 847 34.76 -0.77 42.92
C GLU A 847 33.25 -1.07 42.63
N GLU A 848 32.62 -2.20 42.99
CA GLU A 848 33.10 -3.54 43.41
C GLU A 848 31.96 -4.59 43.16
N ASP A 849 32.09 -5.80 43.73
CA ASP A 849 31.11 -6.91 43.86
C ASP A 849 30.76 -7.86 42.68
N ASP A 850 31.05 -9.14 42.98
CA ASP A 850 30.80 -10.46 42.38
C ASP A 850 29.32 -10.95 42.51
N PRO A 851 28.93 -12.22 42.15
CA PRO A 851 29.52 -13.20 41.22
C PRO A 851 28.52 -13.98 40.30
N GLU A 852 29.02 -14.42 39.13
CA GLU A 852 28.78 -15.75 38.48
C GLU A 852 27.33 -16.31 38.24
N PRO A 853 27.11 -17.59 37.83
CA PRO A 853 27.14 -18.05 36.42
C PRO A 853 25.86 -18.91 36.07
N PRO A 854 25.80 -19.89 35.12
CA PRO A 854 26.73 -20.28 34.03
C PRO A 854 26.10 -20.55 32.63
N ALA A 855 26.99 -20.58 31.63
CA ALA A 855 27.04 -21.44 30.41
C ALA A 855 25.77 -21.88 29.64
N ASN A 856 25.76 -21.64 28.32
CA ASN A 856 26.12 -22.72 27.36
C ASN A 856 26.58 -22.19 25.97
N ASN A 857 27.16 -23.09 25.17
CA ASN A 857 27.76 -22.90 23.85
C ASN A 857 26.88 -22.18 22.80
N ASN A 858 27.49 -21.36 21.92
CA ASN A 858 27.76 -21.80 20.54
C ASN A 858 28.62 -20.89 19.65
N VAL A 859 29.22 -21.56 18.66
CA VAL A 859 29.96 -21.13 17.47
C VAL A 859 29.63 -19.74 16.89
N ALA A 860 30.67 -19.01 16.46
CA ALA A 860 30.58 -17.88 15.53
C ALA A 860 31.63 -18.01 14.41
N GLU A 861 31.18 -18.17 13.15
CA GLU A 861 32.04 -18.19 11.96
C GLU A 861 32.27 -16.78 11.38
N ARG A 862 33.32 -16.62 10.56
CA ARG A 862 33.68 -15.35 9.89
C ARG A 862 32.89 -15.13 8.60
N PRO A 863 32.30 -13.94 8.38
CA PRO A 863 32.04 -13.40 7.04
C PRO A 863 33.35 -12.96 6.34
N PRO A 864 33.43 -13.01 4.99
CA PRO A 864 34.64 -12.69 4.23
C PRO A 864 34.78 -11.19 3.85
N LEU A 865 35.95 -10.84 3.31
CA LEU A 865 36.33 -9.49 2.85
C LEU A 865 35.71 -9.12 1.49
N PRO A 866 35.39 -7.82 1.23
CA PRO A 866 34.96 -7.34 -0.08
C PRO A 866 36.14 -7.19 -1.07
N ALA A 867 35.85 -7.29 -2.37
CA ALA A 867 36.83 -7.29 -3.45
C ALA A 867 37.18 -5.88 -3.99
N VAL A 868 38.32 -5.78 -4.69
CA VAL A 868 38.91 -4.54 -5.21
C VAL A 868 38.31 -4.17 -6.58
N PRO A 869 37.89 -2.91 -6.80
CA PRO A 869 37.47 -2.43 -8.13
C PRO A 869 38.67 -2.15 -9.05
N SER A 870 38.51 -2.46 -10.34
CA SER A 870 39.47 -2.15 -11.42
C SER A 870 39.06 -0.87 -12.18
N PRO A 871 39.98 -0.23 -12.95
CA PRO A 871 39.99 1.24 -13.05
C PRO A 871 39.41 1.84 -14.34
N LEU A 872 39.03 3.12 -14.21
CA LEU A 872 39.06 4.23 -15.20
C LEU A 872 38.36 4.02 -16.56
N ASP A 873 37.36 4.87 -16.82
CA ASP A 873 36.79 5.12 -18.13
C ASP A 873 37.00 6.61 -18.51
N GLU A 874 37.79 6.89 -19.55
CA GLU A 874 38.24 8.25 -19.92
C GLU A 874 37.29 8.91 -20.94
N SER A 875 36.11 9.32 -20.50
CA SER A 875 35.05 9.85 -21.37
C SER A 875 34.77 11.36 -21.23
N MET A 876 35.81 12.23 -21.31
CA MET A 876 35.64 13.69 -21.12
C MET A 876 36.48 14.62 -22.05
N PHE A 877 36.89 14.19 -23.24
CA PHE A 877 37.38 15.10 -24.31
C PHE A 877 36.84 14.73 -25.69
N GLY A 878 36.07 15.63 -26.32
CA GLY A 878 35.43 15.40 -27.61
C GLY A 878 34.81 16.67 -28.20
N LEU A 879 35.65 17.64 -28.60
CA LEU A 879 35.22 18.86 -29.28
C LEU A 879 35.36 18.74 -30.81
N ALA A 880 34.42 19.38 -31.51
CA ALA A 880 34.46 19.75 -32.92
C ALA A 880 34.47 18.64 -33.99
N LYS A 881 33.28 18.33 -34.50
CA LYS A 881 32.97 18.65 -35.91
C LYS A 881 31.50 18.97 -36.12
#